data_AF-A0A1A0NBW6-F1
#
_entry.id   AF-A0A1A0NBW6-F1
#
_cell.length_a   1.000
_cell.length_b   1.000
_cell.length_c   1.000
_cell.angle_alpha   90.00
_cell.angle_beta   90.00
_cell.angle_gamma   90.00
#
_symmetry.space_group_name_H-M   'P 1'
#
loop_
_entity.id
_entity.type
_entity.pdbx_description
1 polymer ?
#
loop_
_entity_poly.entity_id
_entity_poly.type
_entity_poly.pdbx_seq_one_letter_code
_entity_poly.pdbx_strand_id
1 'polypeptide(L)'
;MANELTGDYDAVLQVTEKTINRLMATLHQNAVKKDNRLRQPHMATLRIDKTDSPDGLCGWVVAQIGVTELRLIHRATDRVKIRVNVRAQFFADPDSTYLPPYINGVVRATYEVKPIDQCLGWKTKAKDFIWARVLPDTVEFTGTANDDRPVPFGAADAHGRIERLLARLLERRFEAPPQYVGKEFRRTEVRCLDIDGEAVVAVPILPAGHDPARSVSSVDHVFTARNHFAVGISRDVLLAEAERQIARLRERQDIPPIYIKTEALGLFTVYSDVLFLEWYAVGTEVGWDASGAIIIDVEGRVVDTQDDDEVVLKFTMNTRINVGFDPVTESLVFIHAGDPKVRPYDLPWLADLFVDAEDYRDDIQRTVNKRLSKLPSIPVGQHKEPFAHMLQRLDQTADVRFVGATFSEGGIALLGRVAVTKRKPPVVDFTKGADDQSLTAFASWAPGGWIDRFVWKWVSESGQQETLAIHDRFLAQRPWEGLTRWGKGIPQRGVPPIPGIDRYGRICLSIEGFQLDPVSGLRAEFSVPFWAEKCKEFHHPLAVMVDGRDRLLQKVPSPNGAAAVMIDLGGAAVDPKASNTLIVYAGGQFDAETATALAHGLEASTREDAGLAIFVLLEEGRNERGIAVALSERTGAHVVVIEDVGRAWTRRFGIAADGNAWRLINPKGALRWSHDGLLSPERLGQALDDYLRTSPPVSFRPIDATVTIMGEAPPISLRKRDFNCPNPPSFASLVNTGIVFALPNSPSSDQQLTSVARIVDRNASKAMNFIVVLDGDERDAAELSRRFPDLEIIADPDAEIADSYGIRAWPTTIGIDDEGRVNVARSGILEFPDLATAATRRHASGGSDSAEGSAS
;
A
#
# COMPACT_ATOMS: atom_id res chain seq x y z
N MET A 1 -30.25 -26.79 -20.03
CA MET A 1 -31.22 -26.78 -18.89
C MET A 1 -30.52 -26.20 -17.66
N ALA A 2 -31.27 -25.70 -16.66
CA ALA A 2 -30.68 -25.25 -15.40
C ALA A 2 -29.86 -26.37 -14.74
N ASN A 3 -28.63 -26.10 -14.30
CA ASN A 3 -27.81 -27.06 -13.55
C ASN A 3 -27.13 -26.41 -12.34
N GLU A 4 -26.59 -27.22 -11.44
CA GLU A 4 -26.00 -26.77 -10.17
C GLU A 4 -24.79 -25.83 -10.33
N LEU A 5 -24.02 -25.94 -11.42
CA LEU A 5 -22.81 -25.13 -11.62
C LEU A 5 -23.12 -23.79 -12.28
N THR A 6 -24.01 -23.77 -13.28
CA THR A 6 -24.18 -22.59 -14.13
C THR A 6 -25.60 -22.03 -14.12
N GLY A 7 -26.55 -22.65 -13.41
CA GLY A 7 -27.97 -22.31 -13.53
C GLY A 7 -28.39 -22.40 -15.00
N ASP A 8 -29.11 -21.39 -15.48
CA ASP A 8 -29.58 -21.28 -16.87
C ASP A 8 -28.47 -20.85 -17.86
N TYR A 9 -27.24 -20.65 -17.40
CA TYR A 9 -26.15 -20.10 -18.20
C TYR A 9 -25.21 -21.18 -18.73
N ASP A 10 -24.43 -20.82 -19.76
CA ASP A 10 -23.44 -21.71 -20.37
C ASP A 10 -22.18 -21.80 -19.50
N ALA A 11 -21.81 -20.70 -18.84
CA ALA A 11 -20.70 -20.65 -17.91
C ALA A 11 -20.93 -19.59 -16.81
N VAL A 12 -20.33 -19.81 -15.64
CA VAL A 12 -20.39 -18.89 -14.48
C VAL A 12 -19.02 -18.81 -13.81
N LEU A 13 -18.53 -17.60 -13.59
CA LEU A 13 -17.37 -17.30 -12.74
C LEU A 13 -17.83 -17.05 -11.30
N GLN A 14 -17.26 -17.73 -10.33
CA GLN A 14 -17.40 -17.41 -8.90
C GLN A 14 -16.09 -16.88 -8.35
N VAL A 15 -16.11 -15.71 -7.72
CA VAL A 15 -14.94 -15.14 -7.02
C VAL A 15 -15.25 -15.02 -5.54
N THR A 16 -14.38 -15.55 -4.68
CA THR A 16 -14.61 -15.52 -3.23
C THR A 16 -14.46 -14.11 -2.64
N GLU A 17 -15.24 -13.82 -1.60
CA GLU A 17 -15.12 -12.60 -0.80
C GLU A 17 -13.69 -12.39 -0.27
N LYS A 18 -13.01 -13.49 0.11
CA LYS A 18 -11.63 -13.47 0.57
C LYS A 18 -10.68 -12.93 -0.50
N THR A 19 -10.84 -13.35 -1.76
CA THR A 19 -10.08 -12.84 -2.89
C THR A 19 -10.36 -11.35 -3.11
N ILE A 20 -11.63 -10.92 -3.02
CA ILE A 20 -12.00 -9.50 -3.14
C ILE A 20 -11.32 -8.68 -2.04
N ASN A 21 -11.35 -9.13 -0.79
CA ASN A 21 -10.71 -8.43 0.33
C ASN A 21 -9.18 -8.36 0.20
N ARG A 22 -8.53 -9.36 -0.40
CA ARG A 22 -7.09 -9.31 -0.72
C ARG A 22 -6.78 -8.22 -1.75
N LEU A 23 -7.67 -8.01 -2.72
CA LEU A 23 -7.56 -6.95 -3.71
C LEU A 23 -7.84 -5.57 -3.09
N MET A 24 -8.84 -5.45 -2.19
CA MET A 24 -9.10 -4.21 -1.44
C MET A 24 -7.88 -3.81 -0.59
N ALA A 25 -7.21 -4.77 0.03
CA ALA A 25 -5.95 -4.53 0.72
C ALA A 25 -4.84 -4.06 -0.21
N THR A 26 -4.77 -4.56 -1.45
CA THR A 26 -3.84 -4.04 -2.45
C THR A 26 -4.21 -2.60 -2.86
N LEU A 27 -5.49 -2.26 -3.01
CA LEU A 27 -5.94 -0.89 -3.28
C LEU A 27 -5.53 0.08 -2.17
N HIS A 28 -5.68 -0.33 -0.91
CA HIS A 28 -5.21 0.46 0.24
C HIS A 28 -3.68 0.60 0.23
N GLN A 29 -2.94 -0.45 -0.12
CA GLN A 29 -1.47 -0.40 -0.26
C GLN A 29 -1.01 0.52 -1.41
N ASN A 30 -1.81 0.67 -2.47
CA ASN A 30 -1.51 1.56 -3.59
C ASN A 30 -1.70 3.05 -3.26
N ALA A 31 -2.22 3.40 -2.07
CA ALA A 31 -2.49 4.79 -1.67
C ALA A 31 -1.30 5.75 -1.84
N VAL A 32 -0.08 5.22 -1.87
CA VAL A 32 1.16 6.00 -1.93
C VAL A 32 1.79 6.03 -3.32
N LYS A 33 1.34 5.22 -4.30
CA LYS A 33 1.93 5.23 -5.64
C LYS A 33 1.32 6.32 -6.53
N LYS A 34 2.16 6.96 -7.37
CA LYS A 34 1.71 7.78 -8.51
C LYS A 34 1.68 6.98 -9.82
N ASP A 35 1.10 5.78 -9.79
CA ASP A 35 0.71 5.11 -11.02
C ASP A 35 -0.79 5.32 -11.31
N ASN A 36 -1.23 5.00 -12.52
CA ASN A 36 -2.65 5.06 -12.90
C ASN A 36 -3.50 3.97 -12.23
N ARG A 37 -3.01 3.30 -11.17
CA ARG A 37 -3.75 2.22 -10.53
C ARG A 37 -4.80 2.78 -9.58
N LEU A 38 -5.84 1.97 -9.40
CA LEU A 38 -6.86 2.26 -8.41
C LEU A 38 -6.25 2.24 -7.01
N ARG A 39 -6.73 3.16 -6.17
CA ARG A 39 -6.22 3.40 -4.81
C ARG A 39 -7.35 3.73 -3.86
N GLN A 40 -7.17 3.35 -2.60
CA GLN A 40 -8.02 3.76 -1.49
C GLN A 40 -7.21 4.70 -0.58
N PRO A 41 -7.76 5.85 -0.13
CA PRO A 41 -7.05 6.72 0.79
C PRO A 41 -6.84 6.03 2.16
N HIS A 42 -5.70 6.33 2.79
CA HIS A 42 -5.37 5.89 4.16
C HIS A 42 -5.49 7.03 5.19
N MET A 43 -5.65 8.26 4.71
CA MET A 43 -5.88 9.44 5.54
C MET A 43 -6.81 10.42 4.81
N ALA A 44 -7.55 11.22 5.57
CA ALA A 44 -8.38 12.28 5.04
C ALA A 44 -8.37 13.49 5.98
N THR A 45 -8.34 14.69 5.42
CA THR A 45 -8.61 15.95 6.12
C THR A 45 -9.80 16.59 5.45
N LEU A 46 -10.85 16.86 6.22
CA LEU A 46 -12.14 17.30 5.73
C LEU A 46 -12.65 18.46 6.56
N ARG A 47 -13.14 19.50 5.88
CA ARG A 47 -13.95 20.55 6.48
C ARG A 47 -15.42 20.12 6.46
N ILE A 48 -16.09 20.21 7.61
CA ILE A 48 -17.53 20.03 7.74
C ILE A 48 -18.15 21.42 7.88
N ASP A 49 -18.79 21.87 6.81
CA ASP A 49 -19.52 23.14 6.79
C ASP A 49 -21.00 22.92 7.11
N LYS A 50 -21.74 24.01 7.38
CA LYS A 50 -23.19 23.97 7.67
C LYS A 50 -24.01 23.21 6.63
N THR A 51 -23.56 23.15 5.38
CA THR A 51 -24.23 22.43 4.28
C THR A 51 -24.06 20.91 4.33
N ASP A 52 -23.00 20.42 4.99
CA ASP A 52 -22.68 19.00 5.14
C ASP A 52 -22.96 18.50 6.56
N SER A 53 -23.25 19.44 7.47
CA SER A 53 -23.54 19.24 8.87
C SER A 53 -24.97 18.72 9.12
N PRO A 54 -25.17 17.48 9.58
CA PRO A 54 -26.39 17.15 10.32
C PRO A 54 -26.30 17.76 11.72
N ASP A 55 -27.43 18.26 12.22
CA ASP A 55 -27.60 18.72 13.61
C ASP A 55 -26.68 19.86 14.05
N GLY A 56 -26.10 20.65 13.13
CA GLY A 56 -25.26 21.80 13.46
C GLY A 56 -23.82 21.46 13.86
N LEU A 57 -23.34 20.24 13.62
CA LEU A 57 -21.92 19.85 13.70
C LEU A 57 -21.06 20.53 12.63
N CYS A 58 -20.24 21.51 12.99
CA CYS A 58 -19.35 22.22 12.07
C CYS A 58 -17.91 22.18 12.59
N GLY A 59 -16.94 22.01 11.70
CA GLY A 59 -15.55 21.87 12.16
C GLY A 59 -14.62 21.23 11.16
N TRP A 60 -13.45 20.82 11.62
CA TRP A 60 -12.51 20.02 10.84
C TRP A 60 -12.46 18.59 11.36
N VAL A 61 -12.36 17.63 10.45
CA VAL A 61 -12.04 16.24 10.77
C VAL A 61 -10.73 15.88 10.10
N VAL A 62 -9.82 15.29 10.87
CA VAL A 62 -8.68 14.55 10.34
C VAL A 62 -8.87 13.08 10.71
N ALA A 63 -8.75 12.18 9.75
CA ALA A 63 -9.04 10.77 9.94
C ALA A 63 -7.97 9.87 9.31
N GLN A 64 -7.50 8.89 10.07
CA GLN A 64 -6.80 7.71 9.57
C GLN A 64 -7.85 6.65 9.20
N ILE A 65 -7.68 6.09 8.01
CA ILE A 65 -8.62 5.16 7.39
C ILE A 65 -7.87 3.84 7.20
N GLY A 66 -8.41 2.75 7.77
CA GLY A 66 -7.87 1.41 7.57
C GLY A 66 -8.28 0.81 6.23
N VAL A 67 -7.77 -0.39 5.96
CA VAL A 67 -8.19 -1.19 4.81
C VAL A 67 -9.71 -1.39 4.77
N THR A 68 -10.30 -1.24 3.58
CA THR A 68 -11.70 -1.56 3.36
C THR A 68 -11.89 -3.06 3.23
N GLU A 69 -12.90 -3.58 3.92
CA GLU A 69 -13.42 -4.93 3.73
C GLU A 69 -14.79 -4.88 3.06
N LEU A 70 -14.99 -5.76 2.08
CA LEU A 70 -16.26 -6.05 1.46
C LEU A 70 -16.86 -7.31 2.09
N ARG A 71 -18.16 -7.26 2.36
CA ARG A 71 -18.99 -8.38 2.80
C ARG A 71 -20.15 -8.58 1.84
N LEU A 72 -20.28 -9.79 1.34
CA LEU A 72 -21.35 -10.16 0.41
C LEU A 72 -22.66 -10.39 1.19
N ILE A 73 -23.78 -10.09 0.54
CA ILE A 73 -25.11 -10.29 1.12
C ILE A 73 -25.75 -11.45 0.35
N HIS A 74 -26.07 -12.55 1.03
CA HIS A 74 -26.65 -13.73 0.38
C HIS A 74 -27.87 -13.35 -0.50
N ARG A 75 -27.85 -13.81 -1.76
CA ARG A 75 -28.83 -13.55 -2.83
C ARG A 75 -28.94 -12.11 -3.33
N ALA A 76 -28.12 -11.17 -2.86
CA ALA A 76 -28.10 -9.82 -3.42
C ALA A 76 -27.50 -9.83 -4.83
N THR A 77 -28.07 -9.03 -5.73
CA THR A 77 -27.58 -8.87 -7.11
C THR A 77 -26.94 -7.52 -7.37
N ASP A 78 -27.11 -6.57 -6.45
CA ASP A 78 -26.62 -5.20 -6.63
C ASP A 78 -26.13 -4.55 -5.33
N ARG A 79 -26.06 -5.30 -4.23
CA ARG A 79 -25.72 -4.77 -2.90
C ARG A 79 -24.57 -5.52 -2.25
N VAL A 80 -23.72 -4.76 -1.59
CA VAL A 80 -22.59 -5.25 -0.78
C VAL A 80 -22.48 -4.42 0.49
N LYS A 81 -21.98 -5.02 1.57
CA LYS A 81 -21.62 -4.29 2.80
C LYS A 81 -20.14 -3.95 2.77
N ILE A 82 -19.82 -2.74 3.18
CA ILE A 82 -18.45 -2.24 3.34
C ILE A 82 -18.20 -2.05 4.83
N ARG A 83 -16.99 -2.39 5.27
CA ARG A 83 -16.50 -2.19 6.63
C ARG A 83 -15.12 -1.54 6.59
N VAL A 84 -14.92 -0.50 7.41
CA VAL A 84 -13.67 0.28 7.46
C VAL A 84 -13.34 0.63 8.91
N ASN A 85 -12.08 0.48 9.32
CA ASN A 85 -11.60 1.02 10.60
C ASN A 85 -11.30 2.51 10.44
N VAL A 86 -11.74 3.33 11.38
CA VAL A 86 -11.53 4.79 11.35
C VAL A 86 -11.03 5.24 12.72
N ARG A 87 -9.95 6.02 12.71
CA ARG A 87 -9.49 6.80 13.86
C ARG A 87 -9.44 8.26 13.46
N ALA A 88 -10.22 9.12 14.10
CA ALA A 88 -10.39 10.50 13.71
C ALA A 88 -10.30 11.46 14.89
N GLN A 89 -9.92 12.70 14.58
CA GLN A 89 -10.02 13.83 15.49
C GLN A 89 -10.94 14.89 14.90
N PHE A 90 -11.95 15.29 15.66
CA PHE A 90 -12.87 16.38 15.34
C PHE A 90 -12.46 17.67 16.06
N PHE A 91 -12.34 18.75 15.31
CA PHE A 91 -12.08 20.09 15.79
C PHE A 91 -13.33 20.94 15.55
N ALA A 92 -14.11 21.14 16.61
CA ALA A 92 -15.37 21.88 16.56
C ALA A 92 -15.13 23.37 16.30
N ASP A 93 -16.00 23.99 15.50
CA ASP A 93 -16.11 25.45 15.42
C ASP A 93 -16.75 26.01 16.72
N PRO A 94 -16.56 27.31 17.03
CA PRO A 94 -17.12 27.93 18.24
C PRO A 94 -18.63 27.74 18.44
N ASP A 95 -19.41 27.69 17.35
CA ASP A 95 -20.87 27.51 17.38
C ASP A 95 -21.33 26.09 16.99
N SER A 96 -20.39 25.15 16.89
CA SER A 96 -20.72 23.77 16.54
C SER A 96 -21.46 23.11 17.68
N THR A 97 -22.41 22.25 17.33
CA THR A 97 -22.89 21.26 18.30
C THR A 97 -21.72 20.41 18.79
N TYR A 98 -21.71 20.10 20.08
CA TYR A 98 -20.63 19.34 20.68
C TYR A 98 -20.60 17.90 20.15
N LEU A 99 -19.40 17.44 19.81
CA LEU A 99 -19.06 16.05 19.52
C LEU A 99 -17.69 15.79 20.15
N PRO A 100 -17.47 14.65 20.84
CA PRO A 100 -16.18 14.34 21.42
C PRO A 100 -15.08 14.37 20.34
N PRO A 101 -13.91 14.97 20.64
CA PRO A 101 -12.87 15.17 19.64
C PRO A 101 -12.26 13.87 19.18
N TYR A 102 -12.15 12.84 20.01
CA TYR A 102 -11.45 11.59 19.64
C TYR A 102 -12.45 10.49 19.28
N ILE A 103 -12.41 10.05 18.02
CA ILE A 103 -13.31 9.02 17.50
C ILE A 103 -12.46 7.84 17.05
N ASN A 104 -12.73 6.64 17.56
CA ASN A 104 -12.02 5.44 17.15
C ASN A 104 -13.00 4.28 17.04
N GLY A 105 -13.06 3.62 15.89
CA GLY A 105 -14.00 2.54 15.71
C GLY A 105 -14.06 1.99 14.29
N VAL A 106 -15.20 1.39 14.00
CA VAL A 106 -15.49 0.71 12.74
C VAL A 106 -16.76 1.32 12.15
N VAL A 107 -16.67 1.75 10.91
CA VAL A 107 -17.80 2.17 10.09
C VAL A 107 -18.26 0.99 9.25
N ARG A 108 -19.57 0.76 9.20
CA ARG A 108 -20.21 -0.19 8.28
C ARG A 108 -21.24 0.54 7.45
N ALA A 109 -21.36 0.19 6.18
CA ALA A 109 -22.36 0.77 5.29
C ALA A 109 -22.71 -0.21 4.17
N THR A 110 -23.97 -0.23 3.73
CA THR A 110 -24.36 -0.97 2.53
C THR A 110 -24.26 -0.06 1.31
N TYR A 111 -23.67 -0.57 0.24
CA TYR A 111 -23.61 0.10 -1.05
C TYR A 111 -24.48 -0.65 -2.05
N GLU A 112 -25.22 0.11 -2.85
CA GLU A 112 -26.02 -0.34 -3.98
C GLU A 112 -25.37 0.15 -5.28
N VAL A 113 -25.09 -0.76 -6.20
CA VAL A 113 -24.64 -0.39 -7.56
C VAL A 113 -25.82 0.23 -8.29
N LYS A 114 -25.71 1.41 -8.88
CA LYS A 114 -26.78 2.09 -9.66
C LYS A 114 -26.36 2.32 -11.12
N PRO A 115 -27.32 2.56 -12.05
CA PRO A 115 -27.02 2.93 -13.43
C PRO A 115 -26.51 4.38 -13.49
N ILE A 116 -25.61 4.68 -14.43
CA ILE A 116 -25.09 6.04 -14.67
C ILE A 116 -25.53 6.66 -16.01
N ASP A 117 -26.33 5.94 -16.78
CA ASP A 117 -26.88 6.39 -18.06
C ASP A 117 -27.71 7.68 -17.98
N GLN A 118 -28.15 8.07 -16.78
CA GLN A 118 -28.89 9.30 -16.49
C GLN A 118 -28.01 10.55 -16.38
N CYS A 119 -26.68 10.43 -16.31
CA CYS A 119 -25.76 11.57 -16.25
C CYS A 119 -25.41 12.11 -17.65
N LEU A 120 -25.42 13.44 -17.82
CA LEU A 120 -25.05 14.10 -19.08
C LEU A 120 -23.62 13.69 -19.48
N GLY A 121 -23.42 13.24 -20.73
CA GLY A 121 -22.13 12.77 -21.25
C GLY A 121 -21.78 11.30 -20.99
N TRP A 122 -22.58 10.58 -20.18
CA TRP A 122 -22.35 9.16 -19.88
C TRP A 122 -23.15 8.20 -20.76
N LYS A 123 -24.13 8.67 -21.53
CA LYS A 123 -25.05 7.84 -22.34
C LYS A 123 -24.37 6.75 -23.18
N THR A 124 -23.21 7.03 -23.80
CA THR A 124 -22.49 6.06 -24.64
C THR A 124 -21.43 5.24 -23.88
N LYS A 125 -21.06 5.68 -22.68
CA LYS A 125 -20.02 5.09 -21.83
C LYS A 125 -20.59 4.25 -20.69
N ALA A 126 -21.80 4.53 -20.22
CA ALA A 126 -22.43 3.92 -19.05
C ALA A 126 -22.46 2.39 -19.08
N LYS A 127 -22.48 1.79 -20.27
CA LYS A 127 -22.43 0.33 -20.48
C LYS A 127 -21.13 -0.33 -20.01
N ASP A 128 -20.06 0.44 -19.86
CA ASP A 128 -18.74 -0.05 -19.48
C ASP A 128 -18.41 0.28 -18.01
N PHE A 129 -19.34 0.88 -17.24
CA PHE A 129 -19.09 1.42 -15.91
C PHE A 129 -20.12 0.96 -14.87
N ILE A 130 -19.69 0.83 -13.63
CA ILE A 130 -20.55 0.66 -12.45
C ILE A 130 -20.46 1.89 -11.55
N TRP A 131 -21.55 2.21 -10.87
CA TRP A 131 -21.59 3.32 -9.93
C TRP A 131 -22.14 2.86 -8.58
N ALA A 132 -21.26 2.59 -7.62
CA ALA A 132 -21.66 2.18 -6.28
C ALA A 132 -22.05 3.40 -5.44
N ARG A 133 -23.26 3.39 -4.88
CA ARG A 133 -23.79 4.46 -4.03
C ARG A 133 -24.14 3.92 -2.67
N VAL A 134 -23.81 4.67 -1.62
CA VAL A 134 -24.15 4.28 -0.24
C VAL A 134 -25.67 4.32 -0.05
N LEU A 135 -26.21 3.42 0.78
CA LEU A 135 -27.55 3.48 1.34
C LEU A 135 -27.45 4.20 2.71
N PRO A 136 -27.83 5.48 2.82
CA PRO A 136 -27.53 6.31 4.00
C PRO A 136 -28.11 5.77 5.31
N ASP A 137 -29.26 5.10 5.24
CA ASP A 137 -29.96 4.45 6.35
C ASP A 137 -29.27 3.19 6.89
N THR A 138 -28.24 2.70 6.21
CA THR A 138 -27.47 1.50 6.60
C THR A 138 -26.11 1.83 7.20
N VAL A 139 -25.81 3.11 7.40
CA VAL A 139 -24.51 3.54 7.95
C VAL A 139 -24.53 3.38 9.46
N GLU A 140 -23.61 2.55 9.95
CA GLU A 140 -23.47 2.20 11.36
C GLU A 140 -22.05 2.50 11.84
N PHE A 141 -21.93 2.94 13.09
CA PHE A 141 -20.64 3.16 13.75
C PHE A 141 -20.57 2.37 15.06
N THR A 142 -19.50 1.61 15.22
CA THR A 142 -19.19 0.91 16.48
C THR A 142 -17.80 1.29 16.96
N GLY A 143 -17.67 1.82 18.17
CA GLY A 143 -16.38 2.25 18.68
C GLY A 143 -16.49 3.09 19.95
N THR A 144 -15.55 4.01 20.10
CA THR A 144 -15.46 4.98 21.18
C THR A 144 -15.47 6.40 20.63
N ALA A 145 -16.15 7.30 21.33
CA ALA A 145 -16.07 8.74 21.13
C ALA A 145 -15.71 9.37 22.48
N ASN A 146 -14.46 9.81 22.63
CA ASN A 146 -13.87 10.24 23.89
C ASN A 146 -13.49 11.73 23.87
N ASP A 147 -13.51 12.33 25.04
CA ASP A 147 -12.92 13.63 25.35
C ASP A 147 -12.08 13.47 26.63
N ASP A 148 -11.07 14.30 26.80
CA ASP A 148 -10.30 14.37 28.05
C ASP A 148 -11.10 15.07 29.17
N ARG A 149 -12.24 15.67 28.84
CA ARG A 149 -13.20 16.29 29.75
C ARG A 149 -14.47 15.43 29.90
N PRO A 150 -15.21 15.58 31.02
CA PRO A 150 -16.51 14.91 31.18
C PRO A 150 -17.45 15.26 30.03
N VAL A 151 -17.99 14.23 29.39
CA VAL A 151 -18.86 14.36 28.22
C VAL A 151 -20.28 14.72 28.67
N PRO A 152 -20.95 15.72 28.05
CA PRO A 152 -22.28 16.16 28.47
C PRO A 152 -23.42 15.20 28.10
N PHE A 153 -23.13 14.08 27.43
CA PHE A 153 -24.11 13.07 26.99
C PHE A 153 -23.49 11.67 26.93
N GLY A 154 -24.34 10.64 26.82
CA GLY A 154 -23.92 9.25 26.76
C GLY A 154 -23.35 8.83 25.40
N ALA A 155 -22.64 7.70 25.37
CA ALA A 155 -21.99 7.17 24.16
C ALA A 155 -22.98 6.93 22.99
N ALA A 156 -24.23 6.53 23.28
CA ALA A 156 -25.25 6.29 22.26
C ALA A 156 -25.60 7.57 21.46
N ASP A 157 -25.68 8.72 22.13
CA ASP A 157 -25.97 9.99 21.47
C ASP A 157 -24.80 10.43 20.57
N ALA A 158 -23.56 10.19 21.02
CA ALA A 158 -22.35 10.43 20.23
C ALA A 158 -22.35 9.57 18.96
N HIS A 159 -22.64 8.27 19.09
CA HIS A 159 -22.66 7.33 17.97
C HIS A 159 -23.73 7.73 16.94
N GLY A 160 -24.95 8.02 17.37
CA GLY A 160 -26.02 8.43 16.45
C GLY A 160 -25.68 9.72 15.67
N ARG A 161 -24.96 10.66 16.30
CA ARG A 161 -24.45 11.88 15.61
C ARG A 161 -23.38 11.53 14.57
N ILE A 162 -22.44 10.65 14.92
CA ILE A 162 -21.38 10.18 14.03
C ILE A 162 -21.99 9.45 12.82
N GLU A 163 -22.97 8.58 13.03
CA GLU A 163 -23.66 7.84 11.97
C GLU A 163 -24.35 8.77 10.98
N ARG A 164 -25.13 9.75 11.47
CA ARG A 164 -25.79 10.75 10.59
C ARG A 164 -24.79 11.58 9.80
N LEU A 165 -23.67 11.98 10.42
CA LEU A 165 -22.60 12.70 9.74
C LEU A 165 -21.95 11.83 8.66
N LEU A 166 -21.56 10.60 8.98
CA LEU A 166 -20.97 9.66 8.04
C LEU A 166 -21.91 9.37 6.87
N ALA A 167 -23.20 9.15 7.13
CA ALA A 167 -24.21 8.95 6.09
C ALA A 167 -24.23 10.10 5.08
N ARG A 168 -24.25 11.35 5.58
CA ARG A 168 -24.25 12.55 4.73
C ARG A 168 -22.93 12.73 3.97
N LEU A 169 -21.79 12.44 4.60
CA LEU A 169 -20.48 12.53 3.97
C LEU A 169 -20.28 11.47 2.88
N LEU A 170 -20.69 10.23 3.14
CA LEU A 170 -20.61 9.13 2.16
C LEU A 170 -21.56 9.37 0.98
N GLU A 171 -22.71 9.99 1.21
CA GLU A 171 -23.65 10.33 0.14
C GLU A 171 -23.17 11.47 -0.75
N ARG A 172 -22.47 12.47 -0.19
CA ARG A 172 -22.17 13.73 -0.90
C ARG A 172 -20.69 13.95 -1.23
N ARG A 173 -19.80 13.74 -0.26
CA ARG A 173 -18.37 14.09 -0.36
C ARG A 173 -17.51 12.92 -0.79
N PHE A 174 -17.83 11.72 -0.31
CA PHE A 174 -17.12 10.48 -0.61
C PHE A 174 -17.91 9.56 -1.54
N GLU A 175 -18.84 10.13 -2.30
CA GLU A 175 -19.55 9.37 -3.32
C GLU A 175 -18.54 8.80 -4.32
N ALA A 176 -18.55 7.49 -4.50
CA ALA A 176 -17.58 6.83 -5.35
C ALA A 176 -17.79 7.29 -6.80
N PRO A 177 -16.73 7.69 -7.53
CA PRO A 177 -16.86 7.96 -8.94
C PRO A 177 -17.17 6.66 -9.69
N PRO A 178 -17.75 6.74 -10.88
CA PRO A 178 -18.11 5.58 -11.69
C PRO A 178 -16.83 4.84 -12.10
N GLN A 179 -16.82 3.52 -11.93
CA GLN A 179 -15.65 2.67 -12.18
C GLN A 179 -15.82 1.90 -13.48
N TYR A 180 -14.82 1.94 -14.35
CA TYR A 180 -14.81 1.14 -15.57
C TYR A 180 -14.65 -0.35 -15.22
N VAL A 181 -15.57 -1.17 -15.72
CA VAL A 181 -15.53 -2.64 -15.51
C VAL A 181 -15.51 -3.43 -16.82
N GLY A 182 -15.86 -2.82 -17.97
CA GLY A 182 -16.09 -3.56 -19.21
C GLY A 182 -17.54 -4.05 -19.34
N LYS A 183 -17.98 -4.40 -20.56
CA LYS A 183 -19.39 -4.73 -20.83
C LYS A 183 -19.76 -6.12 -20.32
N GLU A 184 -18.78 -6.99 -20.26
CA GLU A 184 -18.86 -8.39 -19.86
C GLU A 184 -19.15 -8.58 -18.35
N PHE A 185 -19.12 -7.51 -17.54
CA PHE A 185 -19.35 -7.55 -16.09
C PHE A 185 -20.57 -6.72 -15.61
N ARG A 186 -21.62 -6.61 -16.43
CA ARG A 186 -22.77 -5.71 -16.16
C ARG A 186 -23.66 -6.18 -14.99
N ARG A 187 -24.19 -5.19 -14.25
CA ARG A 187 -25.06 -5.27 -13.04
C ARG A 187 -26.20 -6.29 -13.04
N THR A 188 -26.83 -6.61 -14.18
CA THR A 188 -28.00 -7.50 -14.21
C THR A 188 -27.68 -8.98 -14.07
N GLU A 189 -26.39 -9.32 -14.07
CA GLU A 189 -25.96 -10.71 -14.13
C GLU A 189 -25.18 -11.13 -12.90
N VAL A 190 -24.89 -10.27 -11.90
CA VAL A 190 -24.16 -10.74 -10.72
C VAL A 190 -25.08 -11.24 -9.61
N ARG A 191 -24.64 -12.25 -8.86
CA ARG A 191 -25.32 -12.73 -7.66
C ARG A 191 -24.35 -13.08 -6.55
N CYS A 192 -24.61 -12.55 -5.37
CA CYS A 192 -23.87 -12.87 -4.17
C CYS A 192 -24.44 -14.17 -3.56
N LEU A 193 -23.57 -15.09 -3.21
CA LEU A 193 -23.88 -16.31 -2.47
C LEU A 193 -23.02 -16.34 -1.20
N ASP A 194 -23.56 -16.97 -0.16
CA ASP A 194 -22.90 -17.19 1.13
C ASP A 194 -23.56 -18.44 1.69
N ILE A 195 -22.90 -19.57 1.46
CA ILE A 195 -23.41 -20.91 1.74
C ILE A 195 -22.29 -21.67 2.44
N ASP A 196 -22.61 -22.29 3.58
CA ASP A 196 -21.66 -23.07 4.39
C ASP A 196 -20.35 -22.32 4.75
N GLY A 197 -20.43 -20.99 4.90
CA GLY A 197 -19.30 -20.12 5.23
C GLY A 197 -18.40 -19.78 4.03
N GLU A 198 -18.78 -20.15 2.81
CA GLU A 198 -18.15 -19.69 1.57
C GLU A 198 -19.00 -18.61 0.90
N ALA A 199 -18.53 -17.36 1.03
CA ALA A 199 -19.11 -16.20 0.37
C ALA A 199 -18.45 -15.96 -1.00
N VAL A 200 -19.25 -15.91 -2.07
CA VAL A 200 -18.80 -15.70 -3.46
C VAL A 200 -19.69 -14.72 -4.20
N VAL A 201 -19.10 -13.97 -5.14
CA VAL A 201 -19.85 -13.29 -6.19
C VAL A 201 -19.82 -14.16 -7.43
N ALA A 202 -21.00 -14.56 -7.89
CA ALA A 202 -21.21 -15.29 -9.13
C ALA A 202 -21.48 -14.29 -10.27
N VAL A 203 -20.79 -14.48 -11.39
CA VAL A 203 -20.87 -13.69 -12.61
C VAL A 203 -21.02 -14.67 -13.79
N PRO A 204 -22.21 -14.81 -14.37
CA PRO A 204 -22.44 -15.50 -15.62
C PRO A 204 -21.55 -14.95 -16.73
N ILE A 205 -21.04 -15.85 -17.55
CA ILE A 205 -20.24 -15.54 -18.72
C ILE A 205 -21.12 -15.86 -19.94
N LEU A 206 -21.55 -14.83 -20.65
CA LEU A 206 -22.42 -14.99 -21.81
C LEU A 206 -21.63 -14.97 -23.12
N PRO A 207 -21.91 -15.91 -24.05
CA PRO A 207 -21.54 -15.72 -25.45
C PRO A 207 -22.29 -14.50 -26.03
N ALA A 208 -21.69 -13.81 -27.00
CA ALA A 208 -22.31 -12.64 -27.61
C ALA A 208 -23.64 -12.96 -28.32
N GLY A 209 -24.75 -12.36 -27.85
CA GLY A 209 -26.09 -12.48 -28.44
C GLY A 209 -27.12 -13.03 -27.44
N HIS A 210 -27.73 -12.14 -26.64
CA HIS A 210 -28.60 -12.50 -25.52
C HIS A 210 -30.00 -13.01 -25.92
N ASP A 211 -30.42 -14.11 -25.27
CA ASP A 211 -31.82 -14.52 -25.09
C ASP A 211 -32.35 -13.97 -23.74
N PRO A 212 -33.44 -13.18 -23.69
CA PRO A 212 -33.98 -12.57 -22.47
C PRO A 212 -34.58 -13.53 -21.43
N ALA A 213 -34.60 -14.85 -21.66
CA ALA A 213 -35.24 -15.82 -20.76
C ALA A 213 -34.38 -16.32 -19.58
N ARG A 214 -33.05 -16.09 -19.57
CA ARG A 214 -32.14 -16.59 -18.52
C ARG A 214 -32.16 -15.69 -17.28
N SER A 215 -32.25 -16.27 -16.07
CA SER A 215 -32.26 -15.51 -14.81
C SER A 215 -31.03 -15.81 -13.95
N VAL A 216 -30.34 -14.77 -13.46
CA VAL A 216 -29.24 -14.91 -12.48
C VAL A 216 -29.70 -15.57 -11.17
N SER A 217 -31.00 -15.54 -10.91
CA SER A 217 -31.60 -16.24 -9.77
C SER A 217 -31.54 -17.78 -9.88
N SER A 218 -31.16 -18.34 -11.02
CA SER A 218 -30.91 -19.77 -11.20
C SER A 218 -29.53 -20.23 -10.69
N VAL A 219 -28.59 -19.31 -10.46
CA VAL A 219 -27.27 -19.62 -9.90
C VAL A 219 -27.33 -19.59 -8.38
N ASP A 220 -27.42 -20.74 -7.72
CA ASP A 220 -27.69 -20.82 -6.28
C ASP A 220 -26.76 -21.74 -5.48
N HIS A 221 -25.78 -22.39 -6.14
CA HIS A 221 -24.76 -23.20 -5.49
C HIS A 221 -23.38 -22.54 -5.50
N VAL A 222 -22.56 -22.87 -4.50
CA VAL A 222 -21.14 -22.49 -4.45
C VAL A 222 -20.28 -23.69 -4.85
N PHE A 223 -19.41 -23.50 -5.83
CA PHE A 223 -18.55 -24.56 -6.38
C PHE A 223 -17.05 -24.19 -6.37
N THR A 224 -16.67 -23.18 -5.58
CA THR A 224 -15.27 -22.76 -5.45
C THR A 224 -14.38 -23.79 -4.77
N ALA A 225 -14.95 -24.73 -4.00
CA ALA A 225 -14.22 -25.76 -3.27
C ALA A 225 -13.04 -25.15 -2.48
N ARG A 226 -13.28 -24.05 -1.74
CA ARG A 226 -12.28 -23.28 -0.99
C ARG A 226 -11.14 -22.63 -1.80
N ASN A 227 -11.21 -22.63 -3.14
CA ASN A 227 -10.24 -21.92 -3.99
C ASN A 227 -10.58 -20.43 -4.10
N HIS A 228 -9.67 -19.63 -4.68
CA HIS A 228 -9.83 -18.18 -4.77
C HIS A 228 -10.97 -17.78 -5.72
N PHE A 229 -11.13 -18.53 -6.79
CA PHE A 229 -12.21 -18.42 -7.75
C PHE A 229 -12.48 -19.79 -8.39
N ALA A 230 -13.60 -19.94 -9.09
CA ALA A 230 -13.88 -21.08 -9.95
C ALA A 230 -14.69 -20.67 -11.18
N VAL A 231 -14.58 -21.44 -12.26
CA VAL A 231 -15.38 -21.26 -13.49
C VAL A 231 -16.15 -22.54 -13.75
N GLY A 232 -17.48 -22.47 -13.62
CA GLY A 232 -18.40 -23.53 -14.00
C GLY A 232 -18.67 -23.48 -15.50
N ILE A 233 -18.64 -24.63 -16.17
CA ILE A 233 -18.96 -24.82 -17.58
C ILE A 233 -20.06 -25.86 -17.65
N SER A 234 -21.16 -25.54 -18.33
CA SER A 234 -22.31 -26.43 -18.42
C SER A 234 -21.99 -27.69 -19.24
N ARG A 235 -22.64 -28.79 -18.88
CA ARG A 235 -22.66 -30.04 -19.65
C ARG A 235 -22.98 -29.80 -21.13
N ASP A 236 -23.95 -28.94 -21.42
CA ASP A 236 -24.43 -28.69 -22.79
C ASP A 236 -23.31 -28.11 -23.67
N VAL A 237 -22.47 -27.21 -23.13
CA VAL A 237 -21.29 -26.66 -23.83
C VAL A 237 -20.25 -27.74 -24.10
N LEU A 238 -20.01 -28.60 -23.11
CA LEU A 238 -19.02 -29.68 -23.21
C LEU A 238 -19.45 -30.74 -24.23
N LEU A 239 -20.73 -31.09 -24.25
CA LEU A 239 -21.31 -32.01 -25.24
C LEU A 239 -21.24 -31.42 -26.65
N ALA A 240 -21.59 -30.14 -26.82
CA ALA A 240 -21.49 -29.49 -28.14
C ALA A 240 -20.04 -29.48 -28.66
N GLU A 241 -19.05 -29.26 -27.79
CA GLU A 241 -17.64 -29.36 -28.19
C GLU A 241 -17.23 -30.81 -28.50
N ALA A 242 -17.64 -31.78 -27.69
CA ALA A 242 -17.38 -33.20 -27.95
C ALA A 242 -17.98 -33.63 -29.29
N GLU A 243 -19.23 -33.26 -29.58
CA GLU A 243 -19.91 -33.51 -30.86
C GLU A 243 -19.14 -32.91 -32.04
N ARG A 244 -18.64 -31.66 -31.91
CA ARG A 244 -17.79 -31.05 -32.95
C ARG A 244 -16.54 -31.87 -33.25
N GLN A 245 -15.90 -32.41 -32.21
CA GLN A 245 -14.69 -33.23 -32.38
C GLN A 245 -15.01 -34.63 -32.93
N ILE A 246 -16.15 -35.22 -32.53
CA ILE A 246 -16.59 -36.56 -32.90
C ILE A 246 -17.25 -36.58 -34.29
N ALA A 247 -17.75 -35.45 -34.80
CA ALA A 247 -18.35 -35.35 -36.13
C ALA A 247 -17.46 -35.91 -37.25
N ARG A 248 -16.14 -35.91 -37.06
CA ARG A 248 -15.17 -36.53 -37.98
C ARG A 248 -15.31 -38.04 -38.12
N LEU A 249 -15.96 -38.75 -37.19
CA LEU A 249 -16.26 -40.18 -37.32
C LEU A 249 -17.33 -40.46 -38.41
N ARG A 250 -18.03 -39.43 -38.88
CA ARG A 250 -18.94 -39.52 -40.03
C ARG A 250 -18.20 -39.47 -41.37
N GLU A 251 -16.91 -39.11 -41.37
CA GLU A 251 -16.07 -39.21 -42.57
C GLU A 251 -15.79 -40.69 -42.87
N ARG A 252 -15.82 -41.07 -44.16
CA ARG A 252 -15.46 -42.42 -44.58
C ARG A 252 -14.02 -42.76 -44.22
N GLN A 253 -13.80 -43.99 -43.76
CA GLN A 253 -12.51 -44.51 -43.31
C GLN A 253 -12.20 -45.81 -44.03
N ASP A 254 -11.03 -45.87 -44.66
CA ASP A 254 -10.55 -47.09 -45.30
C ASP A 254 -10.37 -48.23 -44.28
N ILE A 255 -10.86 -49.40 -44.63
CA ILE A 255 -10.50 -50.68 -44.02
C ILE A 255 -9.47 -51.35 -44.95
N PRO A 256 -8.44 -52.02 -44.41
CA PRO A 256 -7.51 -52.78 -45.23
C PRO A 256 -8.24 -53.70 -46.23
N PRO A 257 -7.80 -53.76 -47.50
CA PRO A 257 -8.49 -54.56 -48.51
C PRO A 257 -8.50 -56.04 -48.13
N ILE A 258 -9.65 -56.68 -48.30
CA ILE A 258 -9.85 -58.09 -47.96
C ILE A 258 -9.78 -58.92 -49.23
N TYR A 259 -8.90 -59.93 -49.19
CA TYR A 259 -8.72 -60.86 -50.29
C TYR A 259 -9.65 -62.06 -50.12
N ILE A 260 -10.68 -62.14 -50.94
CA ILE A 260 -11.58 -63.30 -50.97
C ILE A 260 -11.00 -64.34 -51.92
N LYS A 261 -10.80 -65.56 -51.39
CA LYS A 261 -10.50 -66.74 -52.21
C LYS A 261 -11.74 -67.63 -52.23
N THR A 262 -12.41 -67.68 -53.38
CA THR A 262 -13.48 -68.65 -53.61
C THR A 262 -12.92 -69.90 -54.29
N GLU A 263 -13.01 -71.04 -53.59
CA GLU A 263 -12.75 -72.35 -54.18
C GLU A 263 -14.08 -72.96 -54.66
N ALA A 264 -14.28 -73.02 -55.98
CA ALA A 264 -15.39 -73.76 -56.56
C ALA A 264 -15.08 -75.26 -56.55
N LEU A 265 -15.99 -76.07 -56.02
CA LEU A 265 -15.90 -77.53 -55.99
C LEU A 265 -15.82 -78.11 -57.41
N GLY A 266 -14.58 -78.26 -57.90
CA GLY A 266 -14.18 -79.38 -58.73
C GLY A 266 -14.21 -79.21 -60.25
N LEU A 267 -13.71 -78.11 -60.85
CA LEU A 267 -12.88 -78.17 -62.09
C LEU A 267 -12.38 -76.84 -62.72
N PHE A 268 -12.72 -75.61 -62.28
CA PHE A 268 -12.10 -74.38 -62.83
C PHE A 268 -11.99 -73.17 -61.85
N THR A 269 -10.96 -72.36 -62.12
CA THR A 269 -10.59 -70.97 -61.75
C THR A 269 -10.81 -70.47 -60.31
N VAL A 270 -9.70 -70.19 -59.62
CA VAL A 270 -9.65 -69.34 -58.41
C VAL A 270 -9.87 -67.89 -58.84
N TYR A 271 -10.97 -67.28 -58.41
CA TYR A 271 -11.11 -65.83 -58.45
C TYR A 271 -10.55 -65.29 -57.13
N SER A 272 -9.52 -64.47 -57.19
CA SER A 272 -9.12 -63.61 -56.07
C SER A 272 -9.82 -62.29 -56.28
N ASP A 273 -10.87 -62.04 -55.50
CA ASP A 273 -11.49 -60.73 -55.47
C ASP A 273 -10.91 -59.89 -54.33
N VAL A 274 -10.87 -58.58 -54.51
CA VAL A 274 -10.32 -57.64 -53.53
C VAL A 274 -11.41 -56.65 -53.18
N LEU A 275 -11.98 -56.78 -51.99
CA LEU A 275 -12.95 -55.81 -51.49
C LEU A 275 -12.23 -54.57 -50.98
N PHE A 276 -12.65 -53.40 -51.45
CA PHE A 276 -12.18 -52.12 -50.95
C PHE A 276 -13.25 -51.53 -50.05
N LEU A 277 -13.06 -51.76 -48.75
CA LEU A 277 -14.07 -51.46 -47.76
C LEU A 277 -13.81 -50.11 -47.12
N GLU A 278 -14.87 -49.34 -46.93
CA GLU A 278 -14.86 -48.14 -46.11
C GLU A 278 -15.90 -48.27 -45.00
N TRP A 279 -15.63 -47.67 -43.84
CA TRP A 279 -16.64 -47.51 -42.80
C TRP A 279 -16.91 -46.06 -42.47
N TYR A 280 -18.13 -45.77 -42.05
CA TYR A 280 -18.50 -44.45 -41.53
C TYR A 280 -19.65 -44.55 -40.53
N ALA A 281 -19.71 -43.57 -39.62
CA ALA A 281 -20.86 -43.42 -38.74
C ALA A 281 -22.08 -42.86 -39.49
N VAL A 282 -23.21 -43.55 -39.42
CA VAL A 282 -24.53 -43.05 -39.86
C VAL A 282 -25.27 -42.31 -38.75
N GLY A 283 -25.01 -42.67 -37.49
CA GLY A 283 -25.56 -42.01 -36.31
C GLY A 283 -24.49 -41.88 -35.22
N THR A 284 -24.49 -40.76 -34.51
CA THR A 284 -23.61 -40.54 -33.35
C THR A 284 -24.41 -39.85 -32.26
N GLU A 285 -24.54 -40.48 -31.11
CA GLU A 285 -25.12 -39.88 -29.91
C GLU A 285 -24.01 -39.66 -28.88
N VAL A 286 -23.97 -38.46 -28.31
CA VAL A 286 -22.98 -38.09 -27.30
C VAL A 286 -23.72 -37.80 -26.00
N GLY A 287 -23.47 -38.63 -25.00
CA GLY A 287 -24.01 -38.53 -23.65
C GLY A 287 -22.98 -38.02 -22.64
N TRP A 288 -23.47 -37.58 -21.49
CA TRP A 288 -22.66 -37.23 -20.32
C TRP A 288 -23.18 -38.01 -19.13
N ASP A 289 -22.28 -38.61 -18.36
CA ASP A 289 -22.65 -39.36 -17.16
C ASP A 289 -22.39 -38.57 -15.87
N ALA A 290 -22.88 -39.10 -14.75
CA ALA A 290 -22.77 -38.44 -13.45
C ALA A 290 -21.32 -38.28 -12.94
N SER A 291 -20.36 -39.00 -13.52
CA SER A 291 -18.93 -38.89 -13.17
C SER A 291 -18.18 -37.82 -13.98
N GLY A 292 -18.85 -37.21 -14.97
CA GLY A 292 -18.25 -36.29 -15.91
C GLY A 292 -17.53 -36.96 -17.09
N ALA A 293 -17.86 -38.21 -17.39
CA ALA A 293 -17.39 -38.89 -18.57
C ALA A 293 -18.35 -38.68 -19.75
N ILE A 294 -17.77 -38.54 -20.94
CA ILE A 294 -18.50 -38.50 -22.20
C ILE A 294 -18.72 -39.94 -22.65
N ILE A 295 -19.98 -40.29 -22.93
CA ILE A 295 -20.37 -41.56 -23.54
C ILE A 295 -20.63 -41.29 -25.01
N ILE A 296 -20.06 -42.10 -25.88
CA ILE A 296 -20.27 -41.99 -27.32
C ILE A 296 -20.87 -43.30 -27.80
N ASP A 297 -22.07 -43.19 -28.35
CA ASP A 297 -22.74 -44.27 -29.06
C ASP A 297 -22.73 -43.98 -30.55
N VAL A 298 -22.26 -44.94 -31.34
CA VAL A 298 -22.14 -44.82 -32.78
C VAL A 298 -22.89 -45.96 -33.44
N GLU A 299 -23.73 -45.61 -34.41
CA GLU A 299 -24.25 -46.54 -35.39
C GLU A 299 -23.47 -46.33 -36.69
N GLY A 300 -22.87 -47.39 -37.22
CA GLY A 300 -22.01 -47.32 -38.38
C GLY A 300 -22.31 -48.39 -39.42
N ARG A 301 -21.76 -48.17 -40.61
CA ARG A 301 -21.84 -49.09 -41.75
C ARG A 301 -20.45 -49.33 -42.31
N VAL A 302 -20.23 -50.53 -42.79
CA VAL A 302 -19.13 -50.89 -43.68
C VAL A 302 -19.73 -51.10 -45.07
N VAL A 303 -19.13 -50.46 -46.07
CA VAL A 303 -19.57 -50.50 -47.47
C VAL A 303 -18.43 -50.96 -48.37
N ASP A 304 -18.78 -51.65 -49.46
CA ASP A 304 -17.84 -51.90 -50.55
C ASP A 304 -17.88 -50.75 -51.55
N THR A 305 -16.73 -50.10 -51.70
CA THR A 305 -16.58 -48.95 -52.60
C THR A 305 -16.51 -49.34 -54.07
N GLN A 306 -16.35 -50.63 -54.40
CA GLN A 306 -16.33 -51.08 -55.79
C GLN A 306 -17.72 -51.44 -56.34
N ASP A 307 -18.68 -51.78 -55.48
CA ASP A 307 -20.04 -52.20 -55.87
C ASP A 307 -21.12 -51.23 -55.36
N ASP A 308 -21.10 -49.99 -55.90
CA ASP A 308 -22.11 -48.94 -55.66
C ASP A 308 -22.44 -48.68 -54.17
N ASP A 309 -21.42 -48.74 -53.29
CA ASP A 309 -21.55 -48.59 -51.83
C ASP A 309 -22.47 -49.64 -51.18
N GLU A 310 -22.44 -50.88 -51.68
CA GLU A 310 -23.20 -51.98 -51.08
C GLU A 310 -22.82 -52.16 -49.59
N VAL A 311 -23.83 -52.25 -48.72
CA VAL A 311 -23.62 -52.40 -47.28
C VAL A 311 -23.22 -53.83 -46.95
N VAL A 312 -21.95 -53.99 -46.59
CA VAL A 312 -21.31 -55.25 -46.18
C VAL A 312 -21.73 -55.65 -44.77
N LEU A 313 -21.85 -54.67 -43.87
CA LEU A 313 -22.00 -54.90 -42.43
C LEU A 313 -22.53 -53.64 -41.73
N LYS A 314 -23.43 -53.78 -40.75
CA LYS A 314 -23.79 -52.70 -39.81
C LYS A 314 -23.18 -52.96 -38.44
N PHE A 315 -22.87 -51.91 -37.68
CA PHE A 315 -22.35 -52.10 -36.34
C PHE A 315 -22.83 -51.01 -35.39
N THR A 316 -22.92 -51.39 -34.11
CA THR A 316 -23.02 -50.42 -33.01
C THR A 316 -21.70 -50.37 -32.28
N MET A 317 -21.36 -49.21 -31.76
CA MET A 317 -20.17 -49.02 -30.94
C MET A 317 -20.51 -48.13 -29.76
N ASN A 318 -20.12 -48.58 -28.57
CA ASN A 318 -20.17 -47.76 -27.35
C ASN A 318 -18.75 -47.54 -26.83
N THR A 319 -18.41 -46.30 -26.53
CA THR A 319 -17.14 -45.96 -25.87
C THR A 319 -17.32 -44.89 -24.82
N ARG A 320 -16.38 -44.84 -23.88
CA ARG A 320 -16.37 -43.91 -22.76
C ARG A 320 -15.07 -43.13 -22.77
N ILE A 321 -15.18 -41.81 -22.68
CA ILE A 321 -14.06 -40.88 -22.59
C ILE A 321 -14.16 -40.14 -21.26
N ASN A 322 -13.18 -40.33 -20.39
CA ASN A 322 -13.06 -39.54 -19.18
C ASN A 322 -12.47 -38.17 -19.54
N VAL A 323 -13.07 -37.10 -19.04
CA VAL A 323 -12.48 -35.76 -19.14
C VAL A 323 -11.62 -35.54 -17.90
N GLY A 324 -10.35 -35.21 -18.11
CA GLY A 324 -9.42 -34.82 -17.07
C GLY A 324 -9.03 -33.35 -17.19
N PHE A 325 -8.33 -32.84 -16.18
CA PHE A 325 -7.74 -31.50 -16.20
C PHE A 325 -6.25 -31.59 -15.91
N ASP A 326 -5.43 -31.02 -16.78
CA ASP A 326 -3.99 -30.88 -16.57
C ASP A 326 -3.69 -29.46 -16.04
N PRO A 327 -3.26 -29.32 -14.77
CA PRO A 327 -2.94 -28.02 -14.17
C PRO A 327 -1.63 -27.40 -14.70
N VAL A 328 -0.76 -28.16 -15.36
CA VAL A 328 0.50 -27.63 -15.91
C VAL A 328 0.23 -26.88 -17.21
N THR A 329 -0.55 -27.49 -18.10
CA THR A 329 -0.93 -26.89 -19.38
C THR A 329 -2.25 -26.11 -19.31
N GLU A 330 -2.92 -26.13 -18.15
CA GLU A 330 -4.26 -25.57 -17.92
C GLU A 330 -5.25 -25.95 -19.02
N SER A 331 -5.33 -27.25 -19.31
CA SER A 331 -6.12 -27.80 -20.41
C SER A 331 -7.02 -28.94 -19.96
N LEU A 332 -8.19 -29.05 -20.57
CA LEU A 332 -9.01 -30.25 -20.47
C LEU A 332 -8.44 -31.31 -21.41
N VAL A 333 -8.24 -32.52 -20.88
CA VAL A 333 -7.66 -33.65 -21.60
C VAL A 333 -8.68 -34.78 -21.69
N PHE A 334 -8.79 -35.38 -22.88
CA PHE A 334 -9.66 -36.51 -23.13
C PHE A 334 -8.88 -37.81 -22.93
N ILE A 335 -9.30 -38.61 -21.96
CA ILE A 335 -8.65 -39.86 -21.57
C ILE A 335 -9.57 -41.01 -21.92
N HIS A 336 -9.14 -41.87 -22.84
CA HIS A 336 -9.92 -43.06 -23.24
C HIS A 336 -10.03 -44.05 -22.10
N ALA A 337 -11.26 -44.47 -21.80
CA ALA A 337 -11.55 -45.43 -20.75
C ALA A 337 -11.78 -46.82 -21.35
N GLY A 338 -10.67 -47.48 -21.73
CA GLY A 338 -10.68 -48.81 -22.34
C GLY A 338 -11.02 -48.81 -23.83
N ASP A 339 -11.09 -50.02 -24.41
CA ASP A 339 -11.38 -50.18 -25.84
C ASP A 339 -12.88 -49.99 -26.16
N PRO A 340 -13.22 -49.34 -27.29
CA PRO A 340 -14.59 -49.23 -27.78
C PRO A 340 -15.23 -50.61 -27.90
N LYS A 341 -16.46 -50.77 -27.43
CA LYS A 341 -17.19 -52.03 -27.57
C LYS A 341 -17.94 -52.02 -28.89
N VAL A 342 -17.36 -52.63 -29.91
CA VAL A 342 -17.96 -52.76 -31.25
C VAL A 342 -18.77 -54.05 -31.32
N ARG A 343 -20.00 -53.96 -31.80
CA ARG A 343 -20.94 -55.08 -31.99
C ARG A 343 -21.46 -55.05 -33.43
N PRO A 344 -20.92 -55.90 -34.31
CA PRO A 344 -21.47 -56.09 -35.65
C PRO A 344 -22.88 -56.71 -35.58
N TYR A 345 -23.77 -56.31 -36.49
CA TYR A 345 -25.09 -56.89 -36.69
C TYR A 345 -25.51 -56.71 -38.15
N ASP A 346 -26.46 -57.52 -38.63
CA ASP A 346 -26.97 -57.46 -40.01
C ASP A 346 -25.84 -57.62 -41.04
N LEU A 347 -25.50 -58.88 -41.33
CA LEU A 347 -24.52 -59.31 -42.34
C LEU A 347 -25.30 -59.78 -43.59
N PRO A 348 -25.62 -58.90 -44.55
CA PRO A 348 -26.31 -59.32 -45.75
C PRO A 348 -25.35 -60.21 -46.57
N TRP A 349 -25.80 -61.42 -46.94
CA TRP A 349 -25.18 -62.43 -47.81
C TRP A 349 -23.73 -62.92 -47.52
N LEU A 350 -22.92 -62.19 -46.77
CA LEU A 350 -21.53 -62.52 -46.40
C LEU A 350 -21.39 -63.59 -45.30
N ALA A 351 -22.48 -63.97 -44.64
CA ALA A 351 -22.48 -65.06 -43.65
C ALA A 351 -21.99 -66.40 -44.25
N ASP A 352 -22.08 -66.56 -45.58
CA ASP A 352 -21.66 -67.76 -46.31
C ASP A 352 -20.21 -67.70 -46.86
N LEU A 353 -19.54 -66.54 -46.78
CA LEU A 353 -18.23 -66.28 -47.40
C LEU A 353 -17.13 -66.01 -46.34
N PHE A 354 -16.87 -66.96 -45.44
CA PHE A 354 -15.63 -67.12 -44.63
C PHE A 354 -14.96 -65.89 -43.95
N VAL A 355 -15.58 -64.70 -43.86
CA VAL A 355 -14.99 -63.57 -43.15
C VAL A 355 -15.45 -63.56 -41.70
N ASP A 356 -14.50 -63.65 -40.78
CA ASP A 356 -14.79 -63.62 -39.35
C ASP A 356 -15.21 -62.21 -38.93
N ALA A 357 -16.42 -62.07 -38.38
CA ALA A 357 -16.93 -60.78 -37.92
C ALA A 357 -16.04 -60.14 -36.84
N GLU A 358 -15.18 -60.95 -36.20
CA GLU A 358 -14.16 -60.48 -35.25
C GLU A 358 -13.07 -59.63 -35.90
N ASP A 359 -12.65 -59.89 -37.15
CA ASP A 359 -11.59 -59.13 -37.83
C ASP A 359 -12.01 -57.66 -38.07
N TYR A 360 -13.26 -57.45 -38.49
CA TYR A 360 -13.84 -56.11 -38.65
C TYR A 360 -13.99 -55.39 -37.31
N ARG A 361 -14.34 -56.12 -36.25
CA ARG A 361 -14.47 -55.55 -34.91
C ARG A 361 -13.15 -54.92 -34.48
N ASP A 362 -12.06 -55.65 -34.63
CA ASP A 362 -10.74 -55.23 -34.19
C ASP A 362 -10.16 -54.09 -35.07
N ASP A 363 -10.46 -54.06 -36.37
CA ASP A 363 -10.09 -52.94 -37.26
C ASP A 363 -10.87 -51.65 -36.97
N ILE A 364 -12.19 -51.75 -36.76
CA ILE A 364 -13.03 -50.61 -36.36
C ILE A 364 -12.57 -50.10 -34.99
N GLN A 365 -12.36 -51.00 -34.01
CA GLN A 365 -11.84 -50.65 -32.69
C GLN A 365 -10.49 -49.93 -32.79
N ARG A 366 -9.52 -50.46 -33.55
CA ARG A 366 -8.20 -49.83 -33.74
C ARG A 366 -8.30 -48.46 -34.40
N THR A 367 -9.13 -48.32 -35.43
CA THR A 367 -9.29 -47.06 -36.17
C THR A 367 -9.93 -45.99 -35.31
N VAL A 368 -10.98 -46.36 -34.58
CA VAL A 368 -11.65 -45.47 -33.62
C VAL A 368 -10.69 -45.08 -32.51
N ASN A 369 -10.00 -46.04 -31.89
CA ASN A 369 -8.99 -45.78 -30.86
C ASN A 369 -7.91 -44.80 -31.34
N LYS A 370 -7.41 -44.97 -32.57
CA LYS A 370 -6.40 -44.08 -33.16
C LYS A 370 -6.92 -42.66 -33.42
N ARG A 371 -8.20 -42.49 -33.76
CA ARG A 371 -8.84 -41.18 -33.96
C ARG A 371 -9.11 -40.51 -32.61
N LEU A 372 -9.69 -41.27 -31.71
CA LEU A 372 -9.98 -40.89 -30.35
C LEU A 372 -8.71 -40.46 -29.60
N SER A 373 -7.61 -41.20 -29.72
CA SER A 373 -6.31 -40.86 -29.09
C SER A 373 -5.69 -39.57 -29.64
N LYS A 374 -6.23 -39.02 -30.74
CA LYS A 374 -5.80 -37.75 -31.35
C LYS A 374 -6.75 -36.60 -31.03
N LEU A 375 -7.73 -36.78 -30.16
CA LEU A 375 -8.59 -35.69 -29.71
C LEU A 375 -7.71 -34.59 -29.09
N PRO A 376 -7.82 -33.34 -29.58
CA PRO A 376 -7.01 -32.25 -29.05
C PRO A 376 -7.43 -31.95 -27.60
N SER A 377 -6.45 -31.60 -26.77
CA SER A 377 -6.75 -30.97 -25.48
C SER A 377 -7.39 -29.60 -25.70
N ILE A 378 -8.30 -29.20 -24.80
CA ILE A 378 -8.94 -27.89 -24.87
C ILE A 378 -8.18 -26.92 -23.94
N PRO A 379 -7.46 -25.92 -24.47
CA PRO A 379 -6.66 -25.00 -23.65
C PRO A 379 -7.54 -23.96 -22.96
N VAL A 380 -8.02 -24.28 -21.76
CA VAL A 380 -8.89 -23.38 -20.99
C VAL A 380 -8.12 -22.21 -20.37
N GLY A 381 -6.82 -22.35 -20.17
CA GLY A 381 -5.94 -21.31 -19.62
C GLY A 381 -5.88 -20.01 -20.43
N GLN A 382 -6.21 -20.02 -21.73
CA GLN A 382 -6.23 -18.78 -22.53
C GLN A 382 -7.44 -17.90 -22.20
N HIS A 383 -8.52 -18.48 -21.67
CA HIS A 383 -9.77 -17.76 -21.40
C HIS A 383 -9.75 -16.93 -20.11
N LYS A 384 -8.74 -17.12 -19.24
CA LYS A 384 -8.56 -16.30 -18.02
C LYS A 384 -7.82 -14.98 -18.26
N GLU A 385 -7.22 -14.76 -19.42
CA GLU A 385 -6.40 -13.56 -19.70
C GLU A 385 -7.16 -12.23 -19.49
N PRO A 386 -8.43 -12.07 -19.91
CA PRO A 386 -9.18 -10.85 -19.60
C PRO A 386 -9.33 -10.60 -18.10
N PHE A 387 -9.56 -11.66 -17.32
CA PHE A 387 -9.65 -11.58 -15.86
C PHE A 387 -8.29 -11.23 -15.24
N ALA A 388 -7.21 -11.86 -15.69
CA ALA A 388 -5.85 -11.56 -15.26
C ALA A 388 -5.48 -10.09 -15.53
N HIS A 389 -5.73 -9.60 -16.75
CA HIS A 389 -5.50 -8.20 -17.12
C HIS A 389 -6.32 -7.23 -16.28
N MET A 390 -7.57 -7.55 -15.96
CA MET A 390 -8.37 -6.72 -15.06
C MET A 390 -7.72 -6.63 -13.67
N LEU A 391 -7.29 -7.75 -13.09
CA LEU A 391 -6.61 -7.77 -11.79
C LEU A 391 -5.28 -7.02 -11.83
N GLN A 392 -4.54 -7.08 -12.96
CA GLN A 392 -3.28 -6.37 -13.14
C GLN A 392 -3.41 -4.84 -13.10
N ARG A 393 -4.60 -4.29 -13.36
CA ARG A 393 -4.89 -2.86 -13.17
C ARG A 393 -4.94 -2.46 -11.69
N LEU A 394 -5.26 -3.40 -10.80
CA LEU A 394 -5.23 -3.21 -9.35
C LEU A 394 -3.85 -3.55 -8.80
N ASP A 395 -3.25 -4.61 -9.32
CA ASP A 395 -2.02 -5.20 -8.83
C ASP A 395 -1.19 -5.76 -10.00
N GLN A 396 -0.18 -5.03 -10.45
CA GLN A 396 0.64 -5.41 -11.61
C GLN A 396 1.26 -6.81 -11.53
N THR A 397 1.47 -7.35 -10.32
CA THR A 397 2.02 -8.71 -10.17
C THR A 397 0.93 -9.73 -9.88
N ALA A 398 -0.35 -9.39 -10.09
CA ALA A 398 -1.43 -10.34 -9.99
C ALA A 398 -1.26 -11.42 -11.06
N ASP A 399 -1.34 -12.67 -10.61
CA ASP A 399 -1.31 -13.86 -11.45
C ASP A 399 -2.55 -14.69 -11.17
N VAL A 400 -3.08 -15.32 -12.21
CA VAL A 400 -4.28 -16.14 -12.17
C VAL A 400 -3.93 -17.49 -12.76
N ARG A 401 -4.22 -18.57 -12.04
CA ARG A 401 -3.99 -19.94 -12.55
C ARG A 401 -5.13 -20.86 -12.22
N PHE A 402 -5.44 -21.76 -13.12
CA PHE A 402 -6.26 -22.93 -12.81
C PHE A 402 -5.37 -24.00 -12.17
N VAL A 403 -5.80 -24.54 -11.04
CA VAL A 403 -5.03 -25.49 -10.22
C VAL A 403 -5.69 -26.86 -10.10
N GLY A 404 -6.93 -26.98 -10.57
CA GLY A 404 -7.68 -28.23 -10.54
C GLY A 404 -9.04 -28.08 -11.22
N ALA A 405 -9.79 -29.17 -11.24
CA ALA A 405 -11.17 -29.19 -11.71
C ALA A 405 -12.00 -30.20 -10.91
N THR A 406 -13.30 -29.96 -10.79
CA THR A 406 -14.28 -30.92 -10.27
C THR A 406 -15.31 -31.24 -11.34
N PHE A 407 -15.76 -32.49 -11.37
CA PHE A 407 -16.65 -33.05 -12.38
C PHE A 407 -17.96 -33.46 -11.73
N SER A 408 -19.07 -33.19 -12.41
CA SER A 408 -20.42 -33.43 -11.92
C SER A 408 -21.37 -33.77 -13.07
N GLU A 409 -22.61 -34.15 -12.77
CA GLU A 409 -23.66 -34.32 -13.76
C GLU A 409 -23.98 -33.00 -14.50
N GLY A 410 -23.86 -31.86 -13.80
CA GLY A 410 -24.13 -30.54 -14.35
C GLY A 410 -23.03 -29.99 -15.27
N GLY A 411 -21.82 -30.55 -15.22
CA GLY A 411 -20.66 -30.14 -16.02
C GLY A 411 -19.35 -30.13 -15.24
N ILE A 412 -18.46 -29.20 -15.58
CA ILE A 412 -17.11 -29.08 -14.99
C ILE A 412 -16.97 -27.74 -14.28
N ALA A 413 -16.38 -27.73 -13.08
CA ALA A 413 -15.91 -26.52 -12.42
C ALA A 413 -14.38 -26.48 -12.38
N LEU A 414 -13.80 -25.51 -13.09
CA LEU A 414 -12.36 -25.23 -13.07
C LEU A 414 -12.02 -24.41 -11.83
N LEU A 415 -11.12 -24.92 -10.99
CA LEU A 415 -10.75 -24.31 -9.71
C LEU A 415 -9.49 -23.47 -9.86
N GLY A 416 -9.50 -22.25 -9.34
CA GLY A 416 -8.46 -21.27 -9.63
C GLY A 416 -7.89 -20.54 -8.42
N ARG A 417 -6.63 -20.12 -8.56
CA ARG A 417 -5.91 -19.30 -7.58
C ARG A 417 -5.51 -17.95 -8.17
N VAL A 418 -5.76 -16.90 -7.40
CA VAL A 418 -5.18 -15.57 -7.58
C VAL A 418 -3.98 -15.37 -6.65
N ALA A 419 -2.85 -14.95 -7.19
CA ALA A 419 -1.72 -14.41 -6.43
C ALA A 419 -1.77 -12.87 -6.48
N VAL A 420 -1.40 -12.20 -5.38
CA VAL A 420 -1.32 -10.73 -5.28
C VAL A 420 0.02 -10.31 -4.69
N THR A 421 0.43 -9.06 -4.88
CA THR A 421 1.63 -8.48 -4.29
C THR A 421 1.63 -8.65 -2.76
N LYS A 422 2.79 -9.03 -2.21
CA LYS A 422 3.01 -9.11 -0.75
C LYS A 422 2.73 -7.75 -0.06
N ARG A 423 2.34 -7.79 1.21
CA ARG A 423 2.08 -6.56 1.97
C ARG A 423 3.37 -5.80 2.22
N LYS A 424 3.36 -4.49 1.94
CA LYS A 424 4.44 -3.56 2.26
C LYS A 424 4.55 -3.41 3.78
N PRO A 425 5.74 -3.15 4.33
CA PRO A 425 5.89 -2.90 5.76
C PRO A 425 5.08 -1.66 6.20
N PRO A 426 4.61 -1.63 7.46
CA PRO A 426 4.00 -0.44 8.06
C PRO A 426 4.94 0.77 8.01
N VAL A 427 4.35 1.96 7.89
CA VAL A 427 5.08 3.23 7.90
C VAL A 427 4.82 3.93 9.23
N VAL A 428 5.89 4.22 9.93
CA VAL A 428 5.85 4.98 11.18
C VAL A 428 6.31 6.40 10.91
N ASP A 429 5.46 7.36 11.21
CA ASP A 429 5.84 8.77 11.18
C ASP A 429 5.05 9.58 12.19
N PHE A 430 5.71 10.59 12.75
CA PHE A 430 5.11 11.50 13.69
C PHE A 430 5.78 12.87 13.66
N THR A 431 5.03 13.91 13.98
CA THR A 431 5.53 15.29 14.03
C THR A 431 4.93 16.02 15.22
N LYS A 432 5.34 17.26 15.45
CA LYS A 432 4.73 18.13 16.47
C LYS A 432 3.38 18.65 15.97
N GLY A 433 2.38 18.67 16.85
CA GLY A 433 1.08 19.24 16.58
C GLY A 433 1.16 20.77 16.39
N ALA A 434 0.13 21.33 15.75
CA ALA A 434 0.06 22.78 15.50
C ALA A 434 -0.02 23.62 16.78
N ASP A 435 -0.47 22.99 17.88
CA ASP A 435 -0.53 23.57 19.22
C ASP A 435 0.84 23.70 19.90
N ASP A 436 1.89 23.11 19.31
CA ASP A 436 3.22 22.98 19.92
C ASP A 436 3.22 22.25 21.28
N GLN A 437 2.11 21.60 21.65
CA GLN A 437 1.84 20.93 22.93
C GLN A 437 1.60 19.44 22.78
N SER A 438 1.63 18.94 21.55
CA SER A 438 1.37 17.55 21.24
C SER A 438 2.34 16.99 20.20
N LEU A 439 2.47 15.67 20.18
CA LEU A 439 3.05 14.91 19.09
C LEU A 439 1.94 14.14 18.38
N THR A 440 1.90 14.23 17.05
CA THR A 440 0.91 13.57 16.21
C THR A 440 1.52 12.49 15.35
N ALA A 441 1.00 11.27 15.47
CA ALA A 441 1.29 10.11 14.64
C ALA A 441 0.34 10.00 13.42
N PHE A 442 -0.35 11.08 13.04
CA PHE A 442 -1.36 11.07 11.98
C PHE A 442 -0.84 10.51 10.64
N ALA A 443 0.43 10.74 10.32
CA ALA A 443 1.09 10.25 9.10
C ALA A 443 1.50 8.76 9.16
N SER A 444 1.43 8.11 10.33
CA SER A 444 1.66 6.66 10.45
C SER A 444 0.53 5.88 9.80
N TRP A 445 0.84 4.80 9.07
CA TRP A 445 -0.17 3.95 8.43
C TRP A 445 0.33 2.53 8.15
N ALA A 446 -0.61 1.60 7.95
CA ALA A 446 -0.34 0.20 7.67
C ALA A 446 -0.90 -0.21 6.28
N PRO A 447 -0.05 -0.41 5.26
CA PRO A 447 -0.51 -0.80 3.92
C PRO A 447 -1.35 -2.07 3.93
N GLY A 448 -2.56 -2.03 3.39
CA GLY A 448 -3.49 -3.18 3.42
C GLY A 448 -3.91 -3.62 4.83
N GLY A 449 -3.78 -2.74 5.82
CA GLY A 449 -4.07 -3.03 7.22
C GLY A 449 -4.68 -1.86 7.99
N TRP A 450 -4.59 -1.92 9.31
CA TRP A 450 -4.98 -0.86 10.25
C TRP A 450 -4.08 -0.86 11.49
N ILE A 451 -4.04 0.26 12.22
CA ILE A 451 -3.26 0.43 13.45
C ILE A 451 -4.20 0.38 14.65
N ASP A 452 -3.97 -0.55 15.58
CA ASP A 452 -4.74 -0.65 16.82
C ASP A 452 -4.15 0.18 17.94
N ARG A 453 -2.83 0.34 18.00
CA ARG A 453 -2.14 0.98 19.12
C ARG A 453 -0.92 1.78 18.70
N PHE A 454 -0.73 2.92 19.36
CA PHE A 454 0.49 3.73 19.34
C PHE A 454 1.21 3.62 20.68
N VAL A 455 2.51 3.36 20.67
CA VAL A 455 3.34 3.22 21.87
C VAL A 455 4.49 4.22 21.78
N TRP A 456 4.45 5.24 22.61
CA TRP A 456 5.50 6.26 22.70
C TRP A 456 6.48 5.87 23.79
N LYS A 457 7.78 5.92 23.51
CA LYS A 457 8.85 5.56 24.44
C LYS A 457 9.95 6.61 24.43
N TRP A 458 10.48 6.94 25.60
CA TRP A 458 11.64 7.82 25.73
C TRP A 458 12.38 7.51 27.03
N VAL A 459 13.59 8.05 27.15
CA VAL A 459 14.37 7.96 28.40
C VAL A 459 14.17 9.24 29.18
N SER A 460 13.86 9.12 30.47
CA SER A 460 13.74 10.25 31.39
C SER A 460 15.10 10.72 31.88
N GLU A 461 15.12 11.87 32.57
CA GLU A 461 16.35 12.44 33.15
C GLU A 461 16.98 11.55 34.22
N SER A 462 16.18 10.69 34.87
CA SER A 462 16.69 9.68 35.81
C SER A 462 17.32 8.47 35.11
N GLY A 463 17.35 8.45 33.77
CA GLY A 463 17.79 7.32 32.96
C GLY A 463 16.76 6.19 32.87
N GLN A 464 15.55 6.36 33.45
CA GLN A 464 14.48 5.36 33.36
C GLN A 464 13.75 5.47 32.03
N GLN A 465 13.37 4.33 31.44
CA GLN A 465 12.57 4.31 30.23
C GLN A 465 11.09 4.56 30.58
N GLU A 466 10.51 5.58 29.98
CA GLU A 466 9.10 5.93 30.08
C GLU A 466 8.32 5.35 28.89
N THR A 467 7.04 5.04 29.08
CA THR A 467 6.19 4.50 28.02
C THR A 467 4.76 5.01 28.15
N LEU A 468 4.18 5.48 27.04
CA LEU A 468 2.80 5.93 26.91
C LEU A 468 2.11 5.17 25.78
N ALA A 469 1.14 4.31 26.10
CA ALA A 469 0.36 3.55 25.13
C ALA A 469 -1.02 4.18 24.92
N ILE A 470 -1.38 4.41 23.66
CA ILE A 470 -2.59 5.12 23.26
C ILE A 470 -3.33 4.29 22.20
N HIS A 471 -4.65 4.13 22.38
CA HIS A 471 -5.49 3.30 21.53
C HIS A 471 -6.54 4.10 20.74
N ASP A 472 -7.04 5.20 21.31
CA ASP A 472 -8.19 5.95 20.82
C ASP A 472 -7.82 7.13 19.91
N ARG A 473 -6.57 7.60 19.97
CA ARG A 473 -6.09 8.75 19.19
C ARG A 473 -4.67 8.52 18.68
N PHE A 474 -4.25 9.35 17.73
CA PHE A 474 -2.87 9.38 17.21
C PHE A 474 -2.04 10.50 17.87
N LEU A 475 -2.55 11.12 18.93
CA LEU A 475 -1.89 12.23 19.62
C LEU A 475 -1.33 11.80 20.98
N ALA A 476 -0.03 12.00 21.19
CA ALA A 476 0.53 12.10 22.53
C ALA A 476 0.45 13.56 22.96
N GLN A 477 -0.44 13.86 23.91
CA GLN A 477 -0.59 15.19 24.50
C GLN A 477 -0.28 15.14 25.99
N ARG A 478 0.12 16.29 26.53
CA ARG A 478 0.30 16.48 27.97
C ARG A 478 -0.55 17.66 28.44
N PRO A 479 -1.54 17.46 29.32
CA PRO A 479 -2.24 18.58 29.95
C PRO A 479 -1.30 19.31 30.92
N TRP A 480 -1.13 20.61 30.74
CA TRP A 480 -0.38 21.47 31.66
C TRP A 480 -1.24 21.91 32.84
N GLU A 481 -0.66 22.04 34.03
CA GLU A 481 -1.29 22.78 35.14
C GLU A 481 -1.18 24.31 34.92
N GLY A 482 -0.14 24.72 34.20
CA GLY A 482 0.12 26.09 33.81
C GLY A 482 1.49 26.24 33.15
N LEU A 483 1.85 27.47 32.85
CA LEU A 483 3.20 27.85 32.42
C LEU A 483 3.88 28.58 33.57
N THR A 484 5.19 28.41 33.71
CA THR A 484 5.99 29.37 34.49
C THR A 484 5.98 30.73 33.79
N ARG A 485 6.31 31.80 34.51
CA ARG A 485 6.47 33.15 33.94
C ARG A 485 7.48 33.24 32.79
N TRP A 486 8.37 32.25 32.66
CA TRP A 486 9.38 32.16 31.60
C TRP A 486 8.97 31.24 30.45
N GLY A 487 7.75 30.70 30.47
CA GLY A 487 7.20 29.87 29.41
C GLY A 487 7.57 28.39 29.49
N LYS A 488 8.05 27.90 30.65
CA LYS A 488 8.25 26.46 30.87
C LYS A 488 6.93 25.81 31.28
N GLY A 489 6.55 24.72 30.62
CA GLY A 489 5.38 23.93 30.99
C GLY A 489 5.52 23.34 32.40
N ILE A 490 4.55 23.61 33.27
CA ILE A 490 4.44 22.94 34.57
C ILE A 490 3.63 21.67 34.36
N PRO A 491 4.25 20.51 34.50
CA PRO A 491 3.54 19.28 34.28
C PRO A 491 2.56 18.96 35.39
N GLN A 492 1.46 18.30 35.03
CA GLN A 492 0.64 17.63 36.03
C GLN A 492 1.47 16.69 36.88
N ARG A 493 1.23 16.73 38.19
CA ARG A 493 2.01 15.98 39.17
C ARG A 493 1.98 14.47 38.85
N GLY A 494 3.18 13.88 38.76
CA GLY A 494 3.35 12.43 38.52
C GLY A 494 3.38 12.01 37.05
N VAL A 495 3.27 12.94 36.09
CA VAL A 495 3.43 12.64 34.66
C VAL A 495 4.87 12.90 34.23
N PRO A 496 5.58 11.98 33.57
CA PRO A 496 6.94 12.21 33.08
C PRO A 496 6.98 13.17 31.87
N PRO A 497 8.02 14.03 31.76
CA PRO A 497 8.15 14.97 30.63
C PRO A 497 8.48 14.29 29.30
N ILE A 498 7.81 14.74 28.24
CA ILE A 498 7.87 14.20 26.88
C ILE A 498 8.88 15.02 26.04
N PRO A 499 9.93 14.39 25.47
CA PRO A 499 10.83 15.07 24.54
C PRO A 499 10.09 15.64 23.33
N GLY A 500 10.42 16.86 22.93
CA GLY A 500 9.76 17.61 21.86
C GLY A 500 8.58 18.47 22.31
N ILE A 501 8.01 18.20 23.49
CA ILE A 501 6.96 19.04 24.12
C ILE A 501 7.56 19.81 25.30
N ASP A 502 8.18 19.09 26.23
CA ASP A 502 8.59 19.64 27.52
C ASP A 502 10.10 19.91 27.61
N ARG A 503 10.89 19.21 26.79
CA ARG A 503 12.35 19.24 26.78
C ARG A 503 12.92 18.78 25.44
N TYR A 504 14.21 19.00 25.25
CA TYR A 504 14.98 18.35 24.19
C TYR A 504 15.15 16.85 24.50
N GLY A 505 15.43 16.04 23.47
CA GLY A 505 15.71 14.62 23.64
C GLY A 505 15.10 13.74 22.55
N ARG A 506 15.29 12.43 22.71
CA ARG A 506 14.83 11.42 21.75
C ARG A 506 13.52 10.80 22.22
N ILE A 507 12.57 10.69 21.30
CA ILE A 507 11.33 9.94 21.48
C ILE A 507 11.16 8.95 20.34
N CYS A 508 10.70 7.76 20.66
CA CYS A 508 10.40 6.68 19.73
C CYS A 508 8.89 6.42 19.72
N LEU A 509 8.33 6.29 18.53
CA LEU A 509 6.97 5.83 18.30
C LEU A 509 7.03 4.41 17.77
N SER A 510 6.37 3.47 18.45
CA SER A 510 6.01 2.17 17.88
C SER A 510 4.54 2.15 17.47
N ILE A 511 4.22 1.51 16.35
CA ILE A 511 2.84 1.20 15.94
C ILE A 511 2.60 -0.30 15.92
N GLU A 512 1.41 -0.70 16.37
CA GLU A 512 0.96 -2.08 16.39
C GLU A 512 -0.43 -2.17 15.77
N GLY A 513 -0.66 -3.26 15.04
CA GLY A 513 -1.94 -3.52 14.39
C GLY A 513 -1.84 -4.75 13.50
N PHE A 514 -2.67 -4.80 12.47
CA PHE A 514 -2.81 -5.96 11.61
C PHE A 514 -2.81 -5.59 10.13
N GLN A 515 -2.27 -6.47 9.30
CA GLN A 515 -2.41 -6.43 7.85
C GLN A 515 -3.21 -7.65 7.37
N LEU A 516 -4.03 -7.45 6.33
CA LEU A 516 -4.69 -8.58 5.68
C LEU A 516 -3.66 -9.45 4.96
N ASP A 517 -3.64 -10.74 5.27
CA ASP A 517 -2.72 -11.68 4.65
C ASP A 517 -2.94 -11.72 3.13
N PRO A 518 -1.87 -11.56 2.33
CA PRO A 518 -1.94 -11.59 0.87
C PRO A 518 -2.31 -12.96 0.30
N VAL A 519 -2.41 -14.02 1.11
CA VAL A 519 -2.83 -15.38 0.72
C VAL A 519 -4.27 -15.67 1.16
N SER A 520 -4.58 -15.62 2.46
CA SER A 520 -5.90 -16.03 2.97
C SER A 520 -6.98 -14.94 2.88
N GLY A 521 -6.63 -13.66 2.96
CA GLY A 521 -7.59 -12.55 2.98
C GLY A 521 -8.50 -12.45 4.21
N LEU A 522 -8.21 -13.20 5.29
CA LEU A 522 -9.05 -13.28 6.50
C LEU A 522 -8.58 -12.32 7.61
N ARG A 523 -9.54 -11.79 8.38
CA ARG A 523 -9.29 -10.82 9.47
C ARG A 523 -8.96 -11.46 10.82
N ALA A 524 -9.60 -12.58 11.19
CA ALA A 524 -9.62 -13.05 12.58
C ALA A 524 -8.64 -14.20 12.90
N GLU A 525 -8.25 -15.01 11.91
CA GLU A 525 -7.34 -16.16 12.13
C GLU A 525 -6.01 -16.05 11.38
N PHE A 526 -5.90 -15.13 10.41
CA PHE A 526 -4.76 -15.05 9.51
C PHE A 526 -4.32 -13.61 9.21
N SER A 527 -4.86 -12.61 9.89
CA SER A 527 -4.29 -11.27 9.78
C SER A 527 -2.90 -11.28 10.42
N VAL A 528 -1.93 -10.65 9.75
CA VAL A 528 -0.53 -10.67 10.19
C VAL A 528 -0.34 -9.52 11.17
N PRO A 529 -0.12 -9.78 12.47
CA PRO A 529 0.22 -8.72 13.41
C PRO A 529 1.54 -8.10 12.98
N PHE A 530 1.66 -6.79 13.12
CA PHE A 530 2.90 -6.08 12.85
C PHE A 530 3.32 -5.24 14.03
N TRP A 531 4.63 -4.96 14.06
CA TRP A 531 5.24 -3.96 14.90
C TRP A 531 6.26 -3.21 14.06
N ALA A 532 6.26 -1.89 14.17
CA ALA A 532 7.25 -1.02 13.54
C ALA A 532 7.55 0.16 14.45
N GLU A 533 8.79 0.67 14.43
CA GLU A 533 9.24 1.76 15.29
C GLU A 533 10.08 2.79 14.52
N LYS A 534 9.92 4.07 14.88
CA LYS A 534 10.76 5.18 14.42
C LYS A 534 11.03 6.12 15.57
N CYS A 535 12.23 6.68 15.61
CA CYS A 535 12.62 7.68 16.62
C CYS A 535 12.94 9.02 15.97
N LYS A 536 12.69 10.11 16.70
CA LYS A 536 13.08 11.48 16.34
C LYS A 536 13.78 12.15 17.52
N GLU A 537 14.66 13.08 17.20
CA GLU A 537 15.35 13.93 18.16
C GLU A 537 14.85 15.38 18.07
N PHE A 538 14.58 15.98 19.22
CA PHE A 538 14.07 17.34 19.36
C PHE A 538 15.05 18.24 20.11
N HIS A 539 15.23 19.47 19.63
CA HIS A 539 16.23 20.45 20.09
C HIS A 539 15.61 21.84 20.31
N HIS A 540 16.38 22.73 20.93
CA HIS A 540 15.99 24.12 21.15
C HIS A 540 16.21 24.96 19.87
N PRO A 541 15.20 25.69 19.39
CA PRO A 541 15.40 26.70 18.37
C PRO A 541 16.13 27.89 18.99
N LEU A 542 17.13 28.40 18.29
CA LEU A 542 17.73 29.69 18.57
C LEU A 542 17.27 30.64 17.46
N ALA A 543 16.93 31.87 17.81
CA ALA A 543 16.69 32.92 16.85
C ALA A 543 17.86 33.88 16.95
N VAL A 544 18.76 33.85 15.98
CA VAL A 544 19.85 34.82 15.83
C VAL A 544 19.80 35.30 14.39
N MET A 545 19.78 36.62 14.17
CA MET A 545 19.95 37.14 12.82
C MET A 545 21.40 36.86 12.40
N VAL A 546 21.54 36.07 11.36
CA VAL A 546 22.82 35.72 10.78
C VAL A 546 22.87 36.31 9.38
N ASP A 547 23.93 37.05 9.04
CA ASP A 547 24.24 37.31 7.64
C ASP A 547 24.71 35.98 7.05
N GLY A 548 24.30 35.64 5.82
CA GLY A 548 24.34 34.27 5.23
C GLY A 548 25.65 33.48 5.31
N ARG A 549 26.75 34.05 5.82
CA ARG A 549 28.06 33.43 5.99
C ARG A 549 28.43 32.98 7.41
N ASP A 550 27.73 33.41 8.48
CA ASP A 550 28.16 33.24 9.89
C ASP A 550 27.29 32.23 10.71
N ARG A 551 27.05 31.02 10.20
CA ARG A 551 26.17 30.04 10.88
C ARG A 551 26.62 29.68 12.31
N LEU A 552 25.68 29.63 13.25
CA LEU A 552 25.93 29.19 14.62
C LEU A 552 25.71 27.69 14.70
N LEU A 553 26.81 26.95 14.85
CA LEU A 553 26.78 25.50 14.81
C LEU A 553 26.83 24.93 16.24
N GLN A 554 25.97 23.95 16.50
CA GLN A 554 26.04 23.11 17.68
C GLN A 554 26.48 21.70 17.29
N LYS A 555 27.44 21.17 18.04
CA LYS A 555 27.86 19.77 17.96
C LYS A 555 26.88 18.92 18.76
N VAL A 556 26.13 18.06 18.07
CA VAL A 556 25.22 17.10 18.70
C VAL A 556 25.75 15.67 18.52
N PRO A 557 25.77 14.83 19.57
CA PRO A 557 26.13 13.42 19.41
C PRO A 557 25.21 12.74 18.40
N SER A 558 25.76 12.08 17.39
CA SER A 558 24.95 11.25 16.49
C SER A 558 24.35 10.07 17.27
N PRO A 559 23.07 9.69 17.00
CA PRO A 559 22.40 8.56 17.65
C PRO A 559 23.10 7.21 17.46
N ASN A 560 24.04 7.09 16.51
CA ASN A 560 24.80 5.87 16.24
C ASN A 560 26.26 5.93 16.73
N GLY A 561 26.64 6.98 17.47
CA GLY A 561 28.00 7.17 17.98
C GLY A 561 29.05 7.55 16.91
N ALA A 562 28.67 7.63 15.64
CA ALA A 562 29.56 7.98 14.53
C ALA A 562 29.50 9.49 14.25
N ALA A 563 30.47 10.21 14.81
CA ALA A 563 30.75 11.64 14.63
C ALA A 563 29.61 12.61 15.01
N ALA A 564 29.98 13.86 15.27
CA ALA A 564 29.02 14.87 15.66
C ALA A 564 28.38 15.56 14.45
N VAL A 565 27.09 15.82 14.54
CA VAL A 565 26.35 16.60 13.53
C VAL A 565 26.44 18.08 13.88
N MET A 566 26.66 18.92 12.88
CA MET A 566 26.60 20.38 13.00
C MET A 566 25.18 20.83 12.65
N ILE A 567 24.47 21.35 13.64
CA ILE A 567 23.12 21.92 13.48
C ILE A 567 23.24 23.43 13.38
N ASP A 568 22.69 24.02 12.33
CA ASP A 568 22.54 25.47 12.26
C ASP A 568 21.40 25.92 13.16
N LEU A 569 21.75 26.77 14.12
CA LEU A 569 20.85 27.37 15.09
C LEU A 569 20.40 28.77 14.63
N GLY A 570 20.87 29.26 13.49
CA GLY A 570 20.45 30.51 12.87
C GLY A 570 19.42 30.33 11.76
N GLY A 571 18.67 31.39 11.46
CA GLY A 571 17.84 31.48 10.26
C GLY A 571 17.82 32.92 9.75
N ALA A 572 17.81 33.12 8.43
CA ALA A 572 17.69 34.44 7.81
C ALA A 572 16.34 35.12 8.09
N ALA A 573 15.31 34.32 8.45
CA ALA A 573 13.98 34.80 8.76
C ALA A 573 13.73 34.84 10.28
N VAL A 574 13.24 35.98 10.76
CA VAL A 574 12.71 36.14 12.12
C VAL A 574 11.56 35.14 12.33
N ASP A 575 11.74 34.20 13.25
CA ASP A 575 10.66 33.29 13.65
C ASP A 575 9.66 34.04 14.55
N PRO A 576 8.40 34.21 14.12
CA PRO A 576 7.37 34.84 14.95
C PRO A 576 7.07 34.04 16.23
N LYS A 577 7.46 32.76 16.30
CA LYS A 577 7.34 31.89 17.48
C LYS A 577 8.60 31.84 18.36
N ALA A 578 9.63 32.62 18.07
CA ALA A 578 10.85 32.63 18.87
C ALA A 578 10.63 33.25 20.25
N SER A 579 11.39 32.76 21.24
CA SER A 579 11.46 33.34 22.58
C SER A 579 12.73 34.19 22.73
N ASN A 580 12.83 34.96 23.81
CA ASN A 580 14.09 35.59 24.17
C ASN A 580 15.13 34.52 24.50
N THR A 581 16.41 34.79 24.20
CA THR A 581 17.52 33.90 24.53
C THR A 581 18.57 34.65 25.36
N LEU A 582 18.88 34.15 26.54
CA LEU A 582 20.02 34.59 27.34
C LEU A 582 21.17 33.61 27.14
N ILE A 583 22.25 34.07 26.50
CA ILE A 583 23.50 33.33 26.43
C ILE A 583 24.35 33.69 27.64
N VAL A 584 24.82 32.67 28.34
CA VAL A 584 25.74 32.75 29.49
C VAL A 584 26.99 31.98 29.11
N TYR A 585 28.05 32.69 28.72
CA TYR A 585 29.35 32.09 28.49
C TYR A 585 30.12 32.05 29.80
N ALA A 586 30.48 30.86 30.26
CA ALA A 586 31.38 30.67 31.38
C ALA A 586 32.75 30.31 30.80
N GLY A 587 33.66 31.28 30.71
CA GLY A 587 35.01 31.12 30.13
C GLY A 587 35.97 30.23 30.93
N GLY A 588 35.42 29.22 31.63
CA GLY A 588 36.10 28.34 32.57
C GLY A 588 35.17 27.21 33.05
N GLN A 589 34.88 27.14 34.34
CA GLN A 589 33.85 26.23 34.91
C GLN A 589 32.57 27.02 35.19
N PHE A 590 31.41 26.39 35.01
CA PHE A 590 30.16 26.99 35.46
C PHE A 590 30.07 26.92 36.98
N ASP A 591 30.41 28.02 37.65
CA ASP A 591 30.53 28.08 39.11
C ASP A 591 29.22 28.41 39.85
N ALA A 592 29.22 28.20 41.17
CA ALA A 592 28.07 28.46 42.02
C ALA A 592 27.67 29.94 42.06
N GLU A 593 28.61 30.86 41.83
CA GLU A 593 28.37 32.30 41.80
C GLU A 593 27.56 32.68 40.56
N THR A 594 27.96 32.19 39.38
CA THR A 594 27.24 32.35 38.11
C THR A 594 25.86 31.71 38.17
N ALA A 595 25.75 30.51 38.77
CA ALA A 595 24.48 29.85 39.00
C ALA A 595 23.53 30.72 39.86
N THR A 596 24.04 31.28 40.95
CA THR A 596 23.28 32.09 41.91
C THR A 596 22.84 33.42 41.29
N ALA A 597 23.76 34.10 40.59
CA ALA A 597 23.48 35.30 39.81
C ALA A 597 22.33 35.07 38.82
N LEU A 598 22.38 33.96 38.08
CA LEU A 598 21.33 33.60 37.13
C LEU A 598 19.99 33.38 37.84
N ALA A 599 19.94 32.56 38.90
CA ALA A 599 18.69 32.21 39.54
C ALA A 599 18.02 33.37 40.27
N HIS A 600 18.77 34.10 41.11
CA HIS A 600 18.24 35.25 41.83
C HIS A 600 17.97 36.43 40.88
N GLY A 601 18.73 36.57 39.78
CA GLY A 601 18.46 37.59 38.78
C GLY A 601 17.16 37.35 38.01
N LEU A 602 16.84 36.09 37.68
CA LEU A 602 15.53 35.73 37.14
C LEU A 602 14.40 35.99 38.16
N GLU A 603 14.62 35.70 39.44
CA GLU A 603 13.64 35.99 40.49
C GLU A 603 13.40 37.50 40.67
N ALA A 604 14.46 38.31 40.57
CA ALA A 604 14.41 39.76 40.75
C ALA A 604 13.72 40.52 39.60
N SER A 605 13.65 39.94 38.40
CA SER A 605 12.91 40.54 37.28
C SER A 605 11.41 40.61 37.58
N THR A 606 10.70 41.59 37.06
CA THR A 606 9.23 41.74 37.17
C THR A 606 8.46 41.37 35.90
N ARG A 607 9.13 40.88 34.83
CA ARG A 607 8.48 40.50 33.55
C ARG A 607 7.74 39.17 33.60
N GLU A 608 6.50 39.13 33.11
CA GLU A 608 5.67 37.91 33.03
C GLU A 608 5.21 37.59 31.59
N ASP A 609 5.54 38.45 30.64
CA ASP A 609 5.05 38.41 29.25
C ASP A 609 6.14 37.98 28.23
N ALA A 610 7.29 37.52 28.71
CA ALA A 610 8.48 37.27 27.89
C ALA A 610 9.04 35.87 28.14
N GLY A 611 8.73 34.92 27.24
CA GLY A 611 9.36 33.60 27.25
C GLY A 611 10.89 33.70 27.14
N LEU A 612 11.61 32.87 27.90
CA LEU A 612 13.07 32.93 28.01
C LEU A 612 13.71 31.53 27.96
N ALA A 613 14.62 31.33 26.99
CA ALA A 613 15.56 30.22 26.93
C ALA A 613 16.96 30.69 27.38
N ILE A 614 17.68 29.85 28.12
CA ILE A 614 19.01 30.14 28.65
C ILE A 614 20.00 29.13 28.05
N PHE A 615 21.03 29.65 27.39
CA PHE A 615 22.07 28.89 26.72
C PHE A 615 23.37 29.11 27.50
N VAL A 616 23.78 28.11 28.27
CA VAL A 616 25.07 28.09 28.97
C VAL A 616 26.12 27.55 28.00
N LEU A 617 27.01 28.43 27.55
CA LEU A 617 28.11 28.08 26.66
C LEU A 617 29.35 27.70 27.47
N LEU A 618 29.92 26.55 27.13
CA LEU A 618 31.17 26.01 27.67
C LEU A 618 32.21 25.90 26.55
N GLU A 619 33.49 25.83 26.93
CA GLU A 619 34.56 25.49 26.01
C GLU A 619 34.36 24.09 25.40
N GLU A 620 34.78 23.91 24.14
CA GLU A 620 34.72 22.62 23.45
C GLU A 620 35.43 21.51 24.24
N GLY A 621 34.74 20.39 24.47
CA GLY A 621 35.26 19.23 25.22
C GLY A 621 34.86 19.16 26.69
N ARG A 622 34.06 20.11 27.21
CA ARG A 622 33.55 20.10 28.59
C ARG A 622 32.12 19.54 28.67
N ASN A 623 31.86 18.66 29.64
CA ASN A 623 30.54 18.05 29.83
C ASN A 623 29.99 18.29 31.25
N GLU A 624 29.08 19.26 31.39
CA GLU A 624 28.44 19.61 32.67
C GLU A 624 26.90 19.54 32.61
N ARG A 625 26.35 18.55 31.88
CA ARG A 625 24.90 18.44 31.62
C ARG A 625 24.00 18.40 32.87
N GLY A 626 24.50 17.89 34.01
CA GLY A 626 23.74 17.83 35.26
C GLY A 626 23.36 19.21 35.83
N ILE A 627 24.12 20.25 35.49
CA ILE A 627 23.87 21.63 35.92
C ILE A 627 22.61 22.21 35.26
N ALA A 628 22.36 21.85 34.00
CA ALA A 628 21.22 22.36 33.23
C ALA A 628 19.87 22.01 33.86
N VAL A 629 19.71 20.77 34.34
CA VAL A 629 18.47 20.29 34.94
C VAL A 629 18.18 21.02 36.25
N ALA A 630 19.16 21.04 37.17
CA ALA A 630 19.02 21.70 38.47
C ALA A 630 18.69 23.20 38.33
N LEU A 631 19.34 23.90 37.39
CA LEU A 631 19.04 25.30 37.11
C LEU A 631 17.67 25.49 36.48
N SER A 632 17.29 24.65 35.52
CA SER A 632 15.99 24.71 34.86
C SER A 632 14.83 24.53 35.85
N GLU A 633 14.97 23.62 36.83
CA GLU A 633 14.01 23.44 37.91
C GLU A 633 13.97 24.65 38.85
N ARG A 634 15.14 25.12 39.29
CA ARG A 634 15.24 26.24 40.23
C ARG A 634 14.72 27.56 39.66
N THR A 635 14.96 27.83 38.39
CA THR A 635 14.63 29.10 37.75
C THR A 635 13.25 29.13 37.08
N GLY A 636 12.68 27.95 36.79
CA GLY A 636 11.49 27.85 35.97
C GLY A 636 11.68 28.26 34.51
N ALA A 637 12.91 28.49 34.05
CA ALA A 637 13.25 28.78 32.66
C ALA A 637 13.89 27.55 31.97
N HIS A 638 13.88 27.50 30.64
CA HIS A 638 14.55 26.43 29.91
C HIS A 638 16.05 26.67 29.85
N VAL A 639 16.86 25.82 30.48
CA VAL A 639 18.33 25.92 30.51
C VAL A 639 18.97 24.80 29.68
N VAL A 640 19.90 25.18 28.80
CA VAL A 640 20.63 24.29 27.90
C VAL A 640 22.12 24.53 28.08
N VAL A 641 22.92 23.46 28.07
CA VAL A 641 24.38 23.55 28.08
C VAL A 641 24.91 23.15 26.71
N ILE A 642 25.75 24.00 26.11
CA ILE A 642 26.25 23.88 24.74
C ILE A 642 27.77 24.13 24.72
N GLU A 643 28.49 23.42 23.87
CA GLU A 643 29.91 23.65 23.62
C GLU A 643 30.10 24.70 22.49
N ASP A 644 31.03 25.65 22.68
CA ASP A 644 31.41 26.61 21.65
C ASP A 644 32.40 26.01 20.63
N VAL A 645 31.85 25.23 19.72
CA VAL A 645 32.61 24.46 18.72
C VAL A 645 33.30 25.39 17.74
N GLY A 646 34.62 25.22 17.60
CA GLY A 646 35.42 26.07 16.71
C GLY A 646 35.35 27.56 17.02
N ARG A 647 34.97 27.95 18.25
CA ARG A 647 34.79 29.36 18.71
C ARG A 647 33.78 30.18 17.90
N ALA A 648 32.82 29.53 17.25
CA ALA A 648 31.83 30.21 16.41
C ALA A 648 30.95 31.18 17.22
N TRP A 649 30.55 30.79 18.42
CA TRP A 649 29.73 31.62 19.31
C TRP A 649 30.54 32.77 19.89
N THR A 650 31.76 32.49 20.36
CA THR A 650 32.66 33.51 20.90
C THR A 650 32.96 34.60 19.87
N ARG A 651 33.26 34.23 18.61
CA ARG A 651 33.48 35.19 17.53
C ARG A 651 32.23 36.01 17.21
N ARG A 652 31.07 35.35 17.07
CA ARG A 652 29.83 36.02 16.65
C ARG A 652 29.36 37.07 17.66
N PHE A 653 29.46 36.77 18.95
CA PHE A 653 28.97 37.63 20.01
C PHE A 653 30.05 38.53 20.64
N GLY A 654 31.25 38.56 20.04
CA GLY A 654 32.38 39.35 20.51
C GLY A 654 32.71 39.04 21.98
N ILE A 655 32.72 37.76 22.34
CA ILE A 655 33.01 37.32 23.70
C ILE A 655 34.54 37.24 23.85
N ALA A 656 35.08 37.76 24.94
CA ALA A 656 36.50 37.63 25.24
C ALA A 656 36.81 36.17 25.64
N ALA A 657 37.97 35.65 25.23
CA ALA A 657 38.29 34.23 25.37
C ALA A 657 38.32 33.72 26.82
N ASP A 658 38.57 34.60 27.81
CA ASP A 658 38.98 34.22 29.16
C ASP A 658 38.04 34.75 30.28
N GLY A 659 36.80 35.13 29.95
CA GLY A 659 35.90 35.78 30.93
C GLY A 659 34.43 35.37 30.82
N ASN A 660 33.70 35.50 31.93
CA ASN A 660 32.23 35.31 31.91
C ASN A 660 31.59 36.37 31.01
N ALA A 661 30.60 36.00 30.22
CA ALA A 661 29.89 36.93 29.36
C ALA A 661 28.41 36.61 29.28
N TRP A 662 27.59 37.65 29.21
CA TRP A 662 26.14 37.57 29.16
C TRP A 662 25.66 38.30 27.92
N ARG A 663 24.80 37.65 27.13
CA ARG A 663 24.23 38.24 25.91
C ARG A 663 22.75 37.95 25.87
N LEU A 664 21.93 39.00 25.82
CA LEU A 664 20.48 38.87 25.69
C LEU A 664 20.07 39.14 24.25
N ILE A 665 19.46 38.14 23.63
CA ILE A 665 18.95 38.17 22.27
C ILE A 665 17.43 38.18 22.34
N ASN A 666 16.81 39.08 21.57
CA ASN A 666 15.36 39.15 21.49
C ASN A 666 14.80 38.10 20.51
N PRO A 667 13.47 37.90 20.45
CA PRO A 667 12.84 36.97 19.49
C PRO A 667 13.13 37.27 18.02
N LYS A 668 13.49 38.52 17.71
CA LYS A 668 13.89 38.93 16.35
C LYS A 668 15.34 38.58 16.02
N GLY A 669 16.04 37.90 16.91
CA GLY A 669 17.44 37.53 16.76
C GLY A 669 18.44 38.68 16.89
N ALA A 670 18.02 39.84 17.39
CA ALA A 670 18.91 40.97 17.63
C ALA A 670 19.47 40.94 19.06
N LEU A 671 20.78 41.15 19.20
CA LEU A 671 21.43 41.39 20.47
C LEU A 671 20.91 42.72 21.06
N ARG A 672 20.34 42.67 22.27
CA ARG A 672 19.74 43.84 22.93
C ARG A 672 20.52 44.32 24.13
N TRP A 673 21.24 43.41 24.78
CA TRP A 673 22.01 43.73 25.97
C TRP A 673 23.21 42.78 26.06
N SER A 674 24.33 43.31 26.55
CA SER A 674 25.58 42.59 26.72
C SER A 674 26.27 43.03 27.99
N HIS A 675 26.87 42.09 28.72
CA HIS A 675 27.72 42.35 29.86
C HIS A 675 28.91 41.38 29.87
N ASP A 676 30.09 41.90 30.18
CA ASP A 676 31.31 41.12 30.31
C ASP A 676 31.76 41.13 31.78
N GLY A 677 32.19 39.97 32.26
CA GLY A 677 32.57 39.70 33.66
C GLY A 677 31.42 39.19 34.53
N LEU A 678 31.69 39.17 35.84
CA LEU A 678 30.71 38.78 36.86
C LEU A 678 29.53 39.77 36.89
N LEU A 679 28.34 39.25 37.16
CA LEU A 679 27.10 40.00 37.14
C LEU A 679 26.32 39.73 38.44
N SER A 680 25.89 40.78 39.13
CA SER A 680 25.07 40.62 40.33
C SER A 680 23.62 40.27 39.96
N PRO A 681 22.88 39.55 40.84
CA PRO A 681 21.46 39.24 40.63
C PRO A 681 20.61 40.46 40.28
N GLU A 682 20.78 41.57 41.00
CA GLU A 682 19.94 42.77 40.85
C GLU A 682 20.16 43.41 39.48
N ARG A 683 21.41 43.41 39.01
CA ARG A 683 21.77 43.97 37.72
C ARG A 683 21.29 43.09 36.57
N LEU A 684 21.26 41.77 36.76
CA LEU A 684 20.63 40.86 35.80
C LEU A 684 19.11 41.05 35.75
N GLY A 685 18.44 41.13 36.91
CA GLY A 685 17.00 41.36 36.99
C GLY A 685 16.57 42.65 36.29
N GLN A 686 17.29 43.75 36.56
CA GLN A 686 17.06 45.02 35.88
C GLN A 686 17.28 44.91 34.36
N ALA A 687 18.32 44.21 33.92
CA ALA A 687 18.56 44.01 32.49
C ALA A 687 17.45 43.18 31.82
N LEU A 688 16.90 42.18 32.51
CA LEU A 688 15.76 41.42 32.00
C LEU A 688 14.52 42.33 31.87
N ASP A 689 14.25 43.19 32.85
CA ASP A 689 13.12 44.11 32.81
C ASP A 689 13.20 45.10 31.65
N ASP A 690 14.37 45.72 31.48
CA ASP A 690 14.61 46.78 30.50
C ASP A 690 14.68 46.25 29.06
N TYR A 691 15.22 45.04 28.86
CA TYR A 691 15.62 44.58 27.53
C TYR A 691 14.85 43.37 26.98
N LEU A 692 14.12 42.60 27.81
CA LEU A 692 13.26 41.53 27.30
C LEU A 692 12.15 42.08 26.42
N ARG A 693 11.74 41.32 25.40
CA ARG A 693 10.59 41.63 24.56
C ARG A 693 9.48 40.62 24.80
N THR A 694 8.24 41.09 24.70
CA THR A 694 7.07 40.21 24.72
C THR A 694 7.24 39.12 23.68
N SER A 695 7.11 37.86 24.09
CA SER A 695 7.38 36.71 23.23
C SER A 695 6.59 35.48 23.69
N PRO A 696 6.26 34.55 22.78
CA PRO A 696 5.67 33.28 23.17
C PRO A 696 6.62 32.44 24.03
N PRO A 697 6.07 31.42 24.74
CA PRO A 697 6.85 30.40 25.45
C PRO A 697 7.85 29.66 24.56
N VAL A 698 8.88 29.09 25.18
CA VAL A 698 9.92 28.33 24.46
C VAL A 698 9.29 27.07 23.83
N SER A 699 9.54 26.86 22.54
CA SER A 699 9.07 25.67 21.81
C SER A 699 10.27 24.83 21.33
N PHE A 700 10.11 23.52 21.19
CA PHE A 700 11.16 22.62 20.66
C PHE A 700 10.90 22.25 19.20
N ARG A 701 11.98 21.99 18.45
CA ARG A 701 11.93 21.64 17.02
C ARG A 701 12.66 20.31 16.74
N PRO A 702 12.16 19.47 15.82
CA PRO A 702 12.90 18.29 15.36
C PRO A 702 14.17 18.74 14.59
N ILE A 703 15.23 17.92 14.62
CA ILE A 703 16.48 18.18 13.86
C ILE A 703 16.35 17.80 12.37
N ASP A 704 15.31 17.07 12.00
CA ASP A 704 15.16 16.52 10.65
C ASP A 704 15.00 17.60 9.57
N ALA A 705 15.46 17.30 8.35
CA ALA A 705 15.08 18.05 7.16
C ALA A 705 13.54 18.12 7.06
N THR A 706 12.98 19.32 6.86
CA THR A 706 11.52 19.54 6.87
C THR A 706 10.80 18.96 5.65
N VAL A 707 11.52 18.33 4.72
CA VAL A 707 10.92 17.64 3.57
C VAL A 707 10.14 16.42 4.06
N THR A 708 8.87 16.39 3.71
CA THR A 708 7.99 15.26 4.02
C THR A 708 8.45 14.04 3.24
N ILE A 709 8.87 12.97 3.93
CA ILE A 709 9.13 11.66 3.30
C ILE A 709 7.81 11.19 2.69
N MET A 710 7.84 10.77 1.42
CA MET A 710 6.69 10.49 0.53
C MET A 710 5.91 11.73 0.05
N GLY A 711 6.34 12.94 0.42
CA GLY A 711 5.90 14.19 -0.21
C GLY A 711 6.50 14.35 -1.60
N GLU A 712 5.86 15.16 -2.44
CA GLU A 712 6.52 15.65 -3.66
C GLU A 712 7.74 16.48 -3.25
N ALA A 713 8.90 16.19 -3.84
CA ALA A 713 10.03 17.11 -3.74
C ALA A 713 9.53 18.50 -4.20
N PRO A 714 9.84 19.60 -3.49
CA PRO A 714 9.34 20.94 -3.82
C PRO A 714 9.39 21.18 -5.33
N PRO A 715 8.23 21.20 -6.02
CA PRO A 715 8.23 21.39 -7.46
C PRO A 715 8.35 22.87 -7.76
N ILE A 716 8.95 23.19 -8.90
CA ILE A 716 8.56 24.42 -9.60
C ILE A 716 7.09 24.20 -10.01
N SER A 717 6.19 24.99 -9.40
CA SER A 717 4.74 24.74 -9.20
C SER A 717 3.90 24.37 -10.43
N LEU A 718 2.71 23.73 -10.22
CA LEU A 718 1.37 24.30 -10.54
C LEU A 718 0.13 23.47 -10.05
N ARG A 719 -0.79 24.24 -9.45
CA ARG A 719 -2.18 24.14 -8.90
C ARG A 719 -3.24 23.06 -9.29
N LYS A 720 -4.25 23.05 -8.38
CA LYS A 720 -5.54 22.33 -8.21
C LYS A 720 -6.73 22.89 -9.04
N ARG A 721 -7.83 22.14 -9.17
CA ARG A 721 -9.19 22.65 -9.53
C ARG A 721 -10.37 21.78 -9.00
N ASP A 722 -11.56 22.39 -9.04
CA ASP A 722 -12.89 22.06 -8.48
C ASP A 722 -13.82 21.12 -9.28
N PHE A 723 -14.91 20.71 -8.61
CA PHE A 723 -16.01 19.80 -8.98
C PHE A 723 -17.12 20.40 -9.86
N ASN A 724 -17.65 19.62 -10.81
CA ASN A 724 -18.92 18.87 -10.70
C ASN A 724 -19.06 18.02 -11.99
N CYS A 725 -19.19 16.70 -11.84
CA CYS A 725 -18.77 15.63 -12.79
C CYS A 725 -17.25 15.32 -12.75
N PRO A 726 -16.84 14.04 -12.70
CA PRO A 726 -15.42 13.67 -12.63
C PRO A 726 -14.70 13.94 -13.97
N ASN A 727 -13.55 14.63 -13.91
CA ASN A 727 -12.63 14.84 -15.03
C ASN A 727 -11.54 13.75 -15.08
N PRO A 728 -10.99 13.41 -16.27
CA PRO A 728 -9.93 12.41 -16.44
C PRO A 728 -8.53 12.95 -16.05
N PRO A 729 -7.59 12.11 -15.55
CA PRO A 729 -6.30 12.55 -15.00
C PRO A 729 -5.12 12.60 -16.01
N SER A 730 -4.17 13.51 -15.79
CA SER A 730 -2.79 13.55 -16.32
C SER A 730 -1.83 14.28 -15.36
N PHE A 731 -0.50 13.97 -15.35
CA PHE A 731 0.70 14.85 -15.16
C PHE A 731 2.03 14.05 -14.86
N ALA A 732 3.22 14.64 -15.11
CA ALA A 732 4.59 14.05 -15.12
C ALA A 732 5.60 14.69 -14.09
N SER A 733 6.75 14.05 -13.75
CA SER A 733 7.74 14.49 -12.71
C SER A 733 9.26 14.33 -13.03
N LEU A 734 10.11 14.95 -12.20
CA LEU A 734 11.54 14.66 -11.95
C LEU A 734 11.67 13.23 -11.38
N VAL A 735 12.57 12.37 -11.85
CA VAL A 735 12.57 10.93 -11.46
C VAL A 735 14.00 10.39 -11.29
N ASN A 736 14.20 9.57 -10.25
CA ASN A 736 15.42 8.78 -9.97
C ASN A 736 16.72 9.58 -9.71
N THR A 737 16.68 10.54 -8.80
CA THR A 737 17.80 11.47 -8.49
C THR A 737 18.13 11.49 -6.99
N GLY A 738 19.41 11.41 -6.62
CA GLY A 738 19.91 11.74 -5.28
C GLY A 738 20.39 13.19 -5.19
N ILE A 739 20.08 13.89 -4.10
CA ILE A 739 20.56 15.24 -3.81
C ILE A 739 21.36 15.22 -2.51
N VAL A 740 22.57 15.76 -2.50
CA VAL A 740 23.44 15.84 -1.33
C VAL A 740 23.71 17.30 -1.00
N PHE A 741 23.26 17.75 0.18
CA PHE A 741 23.58 19.07 0.71
C PHE A 741 24.88 19.00 1.52
N ALA A 742 25.88 19.79 1.12
CA ALA A 742 27.23 19.77 1.68
C ALA A 742 27.69 21.17 2.13
N LEU A 743 28.58 21.22 3.13
CA LEU A 743 29.30 22.43 3.55
C LEU A 743 30.72 22.42 2.98
N PRO A 744 31.24 23.56 2.48
CA PRO A 744 32.63 23.67 2.07
C PRO A 744 33.57 23.48 3.27
N ASN A 745 34.69 22.80 3.06
CA ASN A 745 35.74 22.58 4.08
C ASN A 745 35.28 21.88 5.38
N SER A 746 34.13 21.19 5.36
CA SER A 746 33.64 20.40 6.49
C SER A 746 34.13 18.95 6.42
N PRO A 747 34.84 18.43 7.45
CA PRO A 747 35.29 17.03 7.45
C PRO A 747 34.15 16.02 7.27
N SER A 748 32.95 16.31 7.79
CA SER A 748 31.79 15.43 7.64
C SER A 748 31.19 15.48 6.23
N SER A 749 31.17 16.64 5.58
CA SER A 749 30.74 16.77 4.19
C SER A 749 31.73 16.14 3.22
N ASP A 750 33.03 16.32 3.43
CA ASP A 750 34.09 15.68 2.64
C ASP A 750 34.02 14.14 2.74
N GLN A 751 33.77 13.61 3.94
CA GLN A 751 33.60 12.17 4.15
C GLN A 751 32.36 11.61 3.44
N GLN A 752 31.26 12.36 3.41
CA GLN A 752 30.05 11.98 2.69
C GLN A 752 30.22 12.06 1.17
N LEU A 753 30.81 13.13 0.64
CA LEU A 753 31.06 13.30 -0.80
C LEU A 753 32.04 12.24 -1.34
N THR A 754 33.07 11.90 -0.56
CA THR A 754 33.97 10.78 -0.89
C THR A 754 33.21 9.45 -0.92
N SER A 755 32.21 9.28 -0.06
CA SER A 755 31.36 8.08 -0.07
C SER A 755 30.45 8.06 -1.29
N VAL A 756 29.92 9.19 -1.73
CA VAL A 756 29.05 9.33 -2.92
C VAL A 756 29.81 9.17 -4.23
N ALA A 757 30.99 9.76 -4.37
CA ALA A 757 31.83 9.62 -5.57
C ALA A 757 32.19 8.14 -5.84
N ARG A 758 32.53 7.37 -4.80
CA ARG A 758 32.77 5.92 -4.92
C ARG A 758 31.56 5.11 -5.41
N ILE A 759 30.35 5.64 -5.26
CA ILE A 759 29.09 4.98 -5.67
C ILE A 759 28.83 5.20 -7.15
N VAL A 760 29.04 6.44 -7.61
CA VAL A 760 28.93 6.83 -9.02
C VAL A 760 29.91 6.02 -9.86
N ASP A 761 31.17 5.90 -9.41
CA ASP A 761 32.21 5.10 -10.07
C ASP A 761 31.86 3.61 -10.21
N ARG A 762 31.16 3.03 -9.22
CA ARG A 762 30.82 1.59 -9.17
C ARG A 762 29.53 1.23 -9.92
N ASN A 763 28.66 2.19 -10.23
CA ASN A 763 27.31 1.94 -10.75
C ASN A 763 27.01 2.64 -12.09
N ALA A 764 28.04 2.92 -12.92
CA ALA A 764 27.90 3.60 -14.21
C ALA A 764 26.86 3.00 -15.20
N SER A 765 26.33 1.80 -14.94
CA SER A 765 25.29 1.12 -15.74
C SER A 765 23.85 1.17 -15.17
N LYS A 766 23.60 1.77 -13.99
CA LYS A 766 22.26 1.95 -13.40
C LYS A 766 22.00 3.43 -13.15
N ALA A 767 21.08 4.01 -13.93
CA ALA A 767 20.77 5.44 -14.09
C ALA A 767 20.27 6.19 -12.83
N MET A 768 21.06 6.27 -11.76
CA MET A 768 20.78 7.14 -10.61
C MET A 768 21.68 8.38 -10.71
N ASN A 769 21.08 9.56 -10.91
CA ASN A 769 21.81 10.82 -11.02
C ASN A 769 22.04 11.40 -9.61
N PHE A 770 23.22 11.96 -9.33
CA PHE A 770 23.51 12.65 -8.07
C PHE A 770 23.81 14.13 -8.31
N ILE A 771 23.12 14.99 -7.57
CA ILE A 771 23.35 16.43 -7.53
C ILE A 771 23.87 16.79 -6.14
N VAL A 772 24.95 17.55 -6.07
CA VAL A 772 25.49 18.13 -4.84
C VAL A 772 25.08 19.59 -4.79
N VAL A 773 24.38 19.99 -3.74
CA VAL A 773 24.08 21.39 -3.44
C VAL A 773 25.09 21.84 -2.38
N LEU A 774 26.01 22.72 -2.77
CA LEU A 774 27.08 23.21 -1.92
C LEU A 774 26.69 24.56 -1.32
N ASP A 775 26.70 24.64 -0.01
CA ASP A 775 26.50 25.88 0.75
C ASP A 775 27.79 26.74 0.76
N GLY A 776 28.21 27.16 -0.43
CA GLY A 776 29.43 27.90 -0.71
C GLY A 776 29.30 28.68 -2.03
N ASP A 777 30.27 29.53 -2.33
CA ASP A 777 30.23 30.32 -3.56
C ASP A 777 30.68 29.51 -4.79
N GLU A 778 30.58 30.13 -5.98
CA GLU A 778 31.01 29.48 -7.24
C GLU A 778 32.50 29.08 -7.24
N ARG A 779 33.34 29.73 -6.42
CA ARG A 779 34.76 29.33 -6.28
C ARG A 779 34.88 28.07 -5.43
N ASP A 780 34.12 27.99 -4.34
CA ASP A 780 34.05 26.79 -3.50
C ASP A 780 33.50 25.60 -4.30
N ALA A 781 32.45 25.82 -5.09
CA ALA A 781 31.89 24.81 -5.98
C ALA A 781 32.88 24.39 -7.07
N ALA A 782 33.58 25.34 -7.70
CA ALA A 782 34.62 25.03 -8.69
C ALA A 782 35.85 24.31 -8.10
N GLU A 783 36.19 24.56 -6.84
CA GLU A 783 37.21 23.80 -6.12
C GLU A 783 36.75 22.37 -5.81
N LEU A 784 35.51 22.22 -5.36
CA LEU A 784 34.94 20.92 -5.05
C LEU A 784 34.72 20.06 -6.29
N SER A 785 34.31 20.66 -7.42
CA SER A 785 34.15 19.99 -8.71
C SER A 785 35.48 19.50 -9.29
N ARG A 786 36.61 20.17 -8.97
CA ARG A 786 37.95 19.67 -9.32
C ARG A 786 38.35 18.44 -8.50
N ARG A 787 37.83 18.30 -7.28
CA ARG A 787 38.08 17.16 -6.39
C ARG A 787 37.15 15.98 -6.70
N PHE A 788 35.94 16.24 -7.21
CA PHE A 788 34.91 15.24 -7.53
C PHE A 788 34.30 15.50 -8.92
N PRO A 789 35.03 15.20 -10.02
CA PRO A 789 34.60 15.57 -11.38
C PRO A 789 33.35 14.85 -11.89
N ASP A 790 32.98 13.72 -11.28
CA ASP A 790 31.83 12.89 -11.68
C ASP A 790 30.52 13.24 -10.96
N LEU A 791 30.52 14.30 -10.14
CA LEU A 791 29.33 14.79 -9.44
C LEU A 791 28.90 16.14 -10.03
N GLU A 792 27.59 16.31 -10.25
CA GLU A 792 27.03 17.61 -10.61
C GLU A 792 26.95 18.47 -9.34
N ILE A 793 27.71 19.57 -9.27
CA ILE A 793 27.75 20.47 -8.11
C ILE A 793 27.10 21.81 -8.47
N ILE A 794 26.15 22.21 -7.64
CA ILE A 794 25.43 23.48 -7.72
C ILE A 794 25.81 24.31 -6.50
N ALA A 795 26.32 25.53 -6.72
CA ALA A 795 26.54 26.49 -5.65
C ALA A 795 25.20 27.04 -5.15
N ASP A 796 25.03 27.09 -3.84
CA ASP A 796 23.86 27.66 -3.15
C ASP A 796 24.33 28.71 -2.13
N PRO A 797 24.99 29.80 -2.58
CA PRO A 797 25.67 30.76 -1.70
C PRO A 797 24.71 31.53 -0.79
N ASP A 798 23.43 31.60 -1.17
CA ASP A 798 22.37 32.28 -0.43
C ASP A 798 21.41 31.30 0.27
N ALA A 799 21.72 29.99 0.25
CA ALA A 799 20.95 28.91 0.85
C ALA A 799 19.49 28.79 0.37
N GLU A 800 19.15 29.34 -0.80
CA GLU A 800 17.78 29.33 -1.32
C GLU A 800 17.29 27.90 -1.64
N ILE A 801 18.19 27.07 -2.16
CA ILE A 801 17.88 25.67 -2.48
C ILE A 801 17.79 24.86 -1.18
N ALA A 802 18.76 24.99 -0.29
CA ALA A 802 18.76 24.36 1.03
C ALA A 802 17.50 24.73 1.85
N ASP A 803 17.08 26.00 1.84
CA ASP A 803 15.88 26.46 2.52
C ASP A 803 14.60 25.90 1.89
N SER A 804 14.52 25.79 0.56
CA SER A 804 13.36 25.19 -0.12
C SER A 804 13.15 23.71 0.23
N TYR A 805 14.24 22.99 0.53
CA TYR A 805 14.23 21.62 1.04
C TYR A 805 14.30 21.56 2.58
N GLY A 806 14.21 22.69 3.27
CA GLY A 806 14.20 22.74 4.74
C GLY A 806 15.43 22.11 5.39
N ILE A 807 16.59 22.19 4.74
CA ILE A 807 17.84 21.60 5.22
C ILE A 807 18.44 22.50 6.30
N ARG A 808 18.68 21.92 7.49
CA ARG A 808 19.21 22.61 8.68
C ARG A 808 20.45 21.93 9.29
N ALA A 809 20.88 20.82 8.70
CA ALA A 809 22.01 20.02 9.16
C ALA A 809 22.83 19.54 7.96
N TRP A 810 24.15 19.48 8.09
CA TRP A 810 25.07 19.08 7.01
C TRP A 810 26.07 18.01 7.46
N PRO A 811 26.43 17.06 6.57
CA PRO A 811 25.79 16.82 5.28
C PRO A 811 24.36 16.25 5.45
N THR A 812 23.47 16.52 4.50
CA THR A 812 22.15 15.87 4.41
C THR A 812 21.96 15.28 3.03
N THR A 813 21.52 14.02 2.95
CA THR A 813 21.24 13.33 1.69
C THR A 813 19.74 13.12 1.52
N ILE A 814 19.21 13.49 0.36
CA ILE A 814 17.83 13.28 -0.08
C ILE A 814 17.85 12.31 -1.27
N GLY A 815 16.99 11.29 -1.25
CA GLY A 815 16.75 10.45 -2.41
C GLY A 815 15.37 10.72 -3.00
N ILE A 816 15.32 10.86 -4.31
CA ILE A 816 14.11 11.05 -5.10
C ILE A 816 13.91 9.80 -5.94
N ASP A 817 12.77 9.12 -5.75
CA ASP A 817 12.44 7.91 -6.50
C ASP A 817 12.06 8.20 -7.95
N ASP A 818 11.79 7.13 -8.70
CA ASP A 818 11.31 7.17 -10.08
C ASP A 818 9.90 7.79 -10.25
N GLU A 819 9.30 8.30 -9.17
CA GLU A 819 7.99 8.96 -9.12
C GLU A 819 8.10 10.44 -8.66
N GLY A 820 9.31 10.95 -8.49
CA GLY A 820 9.60 12.34 -8.12
C GLY A 820 9.32 12.70 -6.68
N ARG A 821 9.34 11.70 -5.79
CA ARG A 821 9.05 11.87 -4.38
C ARG A 821 10.28 11.59 -3.54
N VAL A 822 10.33 12.29 -2.41
CA VAL A 822 11.41 12.10 -1.45
C VAL A 822 11.20 10.77 -0.74
N ASN A 823 11.99 9.77 -1.08
CA ASN A 823 11.92 8.43 -0.50
C ASN A 823 12.87 8.27 0.70
N VAL A 824 13.88 9.14 0.82
CA VAL A 824 14.78 9.23 1.95
C VAL A 824 15.22 10.68 2.16
N ALA A 825 15.28 11.11 3.41
CA ALA A 825 15.97 12.33 3.83
C ALA A 825 16.72 11.99 5.12
N ARG A 826 18.05 12.13 5.12
CA ARG A 826 18.90 11.78 6.26
C ARG A 826 20.03 12.78 6.45
N SER A 827 20.20 13.26 7.67
CA SER A 827 21.31 14.09 8.09
C SER A 827 22.45 13.24 8.67
N GLY A 828 23.70 13.61 8.40
CA GLY A 828 24.91 12.91 8.81
C GLY A 828 25.59 12.08 7.70
N ILE A 829 26.69 11.43 8.05
CA ILE A 829 27.49 10.58 7.14
C ILE A 829 26.79 9.22 6.98
N LEU A 830 26.59 8.77 5.75
CA LEU A 830 25.95 7.49 5.41
C LEU A 830 27.01 6.50 4.90
N GLU A 831 27.10 5.33 5.55
CA GLU A 831 27.87 4.19 5.01
C GLU A 831 26.99 3.31 4.10
N PHE A 832 27.59 2.76 3.04
CA PHE A 832 26.88 2.22 1.86
C PHE A 832 25.93 1.01 2.04
N PRO A 833 25.90 0.23 3.14
CA PRO A 833 24.84 -0.79 3.28
C PRO A 833 23.42 -0.20 3.27
N ASP A 834 23.26 1.10 3.52
CA ASP A 834 21.93 1.74 3.70
C ASP A 834 21.33 2.37 2.43
N LEU A 835 22.14 2.84 1.46
CA LEU A 835 21.63 3.51 0.25
C LEU A 835 21.31 2.55 -0.90
N ALA A 836 22.14 1.52 -1.14
CA ALA A 836 21.85 0.48 -2.13
C ALA A 836 20.68 -0.42 -1.68
N THR A 837 20.54 -0.68 -0.38
CA THR A 837 19.42 -1.48 0.15
C THR A 837 18.08 -0.72 0.09
N ALA A 838 18.10 0.61 0.08
CA ALA A 838 16.92 1.46 -0.05
C ALA A 838 16.46 1.63 -1.51
N ALA A 839 17.40 1.72 -2.47
CA ALA A 839 17.08 1.93 -3.88
C ALA A 839 16.98 0.64 -4.73
N THR A 840 17.62 -0.48 -4.33
CA THR A 840 17.77 -1.66 -5.21
C THR A 840 17.15 -2.97 -4.72
N ARG A 841 16.28 -3.00 -3.70
CA ARG A 841 15.52 -4.22 -3.32
C ARG A 841 14.45 -4.61 -4.36
N ARG A 842 14.88 -4.94 -5.59
CA ARG A 842 14.08 -5.67 -6.60
C ARG A 842 14.87 -6.59 -7.54
N HIS A 843 16.21 -6.68 -7.50
CA HIS A 843 16.93 -7.39 -8.58
C HIS A 843 17.90 -8.52 -8.26
N ALA A 844 17.97 -9.06 -7.03
CA ALA A 844 18.79 -10.26 -6.80
C ALA A 844 18.19 -11.21 -5.77
N SER A 845 17.30 -12.09 -6.22
CA SER A 845 17.16 -13.46 -5.72
C SER A 845 16.38 -14.27 -6.77
N GLY A 846 17.08 -14.69 -7.83
CA GLY A 846 16.52 -15.54 -8.89
C GLY A 846 17.59 -15.92 -9.92
N GLY A 847 18.17 -17.12 -9.76
CA GLY A 847 19.16 -17.74 -10.66
C GLY A 847 20.59 -17.28 -10.39
N SER A 848 21.60 -18.13 -10.21
CA SER A 848 21.84 -19.48 -10.73
C SER A 848 22.87 -20.19 -9.85
N ASP A 849 22.69 -21.49 -9.61
CA ASP A 849 23.79 -22.46 -9.65
C ASP A 849 23.22 -23.88 -9.80
N SER A 850 23.29 -24.37 -11.03
CA SER A 850 23.18 -25.78 -11.41
C SER A 850 23.99 -26.00 -12.69
N ALA A 851 24.72 -27.12 -12.72
CA ALA A 851 25.64 -27.67 -13.76
C ALA A 851 27.13 -27.45 -13.41
N GLU A 852 28.05 -28.41 -13.35
CA GLU A 852 28.22 -29.83 -13.75
C GLU A 852 29.46 -30.32 -12.93
N GLY A 853 29.69 -31.58 -12.53
CA GLY A 853 29.88 -32.78 -13.35
C GLY A 853 30.92 -33.72 -12.69
N SER A 854 30.59 -35.02 -12.66
CA SER A 854 31.41 -36.27 -12.58
C SER A 854 32.75 -36.39 -11.82
N ALA A 855 32.90 -37.61 -11.24
CA ALA A 855 34.10 -38.41 -10.96
C ALA A 855 34.61 -38.47 -9.50
N SER A 856 34.08 -39.41 -8.71
CA SER A 856 34.75 -40.63 -8.20
C SER A 856 33.90 -41.33 -7.16
#